data_AF-A6H690-F1
#
_entry.id   AF-A6H690-F1
#
_cell.length_a   1.000
_cell.length_b   1.000
_cell.length_c   1.000
_cell.angle_alpha   90.00
_cell.angle_beta   90.00
_cell.angle_gamma   90.00
#
_symmetry.space_group_name_H-M   'P 1'
#
loop_
_entity.id
_entity.type
_entity.pdbx_description
1 polymer ?
#
loop_
_entity_poly.entity_id
_entity_poly.type
_entity_poly.pdbx_seq_one_letter_code
_entity_poly.pdbx_strand_id
1 'polypeptide(L)'
;MSEGTYQRLWEASHVTLEEVLEKEPSVLEPVPSRERQSFQYRISVLYLYYLGLLRRFNLAYDQMVQPQKRRLLRRLLDGVAGRVLELKDELVRVDLCETHCLDRVLQDLKLTPADLEVPIPKYFQLEQSSAVKARQQMLADILNRLEPLVSQENLRGLSRTAALILVQSAERARQGRLRATFMREIRKEEERDRRIWENGQQKFSRDQGAIVIQKVWKGYLQRKRIEQDRRVEMEFIGMLPSPNQTARLNTLNQAFLGEESRRMRQVEKEEEFQEAIGKTYESLTETEGPDMKERMKDQIRQWFIECHALTGRFPDYPDEASGGSYLIFADKTPEQVRLDLEAQAQESRKKDQEKKEKNKEKEKEKKEKKKKKVKEEKVKKEPEVMFRVLPSKSIPVINAGHEEYTSVWKSRYDNKHPSQNFDSETLREEKRKQVEMEIRVQVDELMRQELKNLRLAVDREETRPLKSPKKKGGKKSGKKKKEKDLTPDRSVDSLFEELVIIGLIKKSALVTLSDYIGDCLYLGSTLTLANKMPMPSLFDIRQNMALYGVLRLGSHDIHTMAPLVRSILLVGPSGMGKKMLVQAVCTETGANLFDLSPDNLMGKYPGKNGAQLLVHIVFKVARLLQPSVIWIGNTEKTFYKKVPKEERTMDPKRIKKDLMRATKQLSPGDRVMLIGTTERPQLAEMKGLCRFYERILFIPRPDYASRYVLWKRMIESQGRGVQLTSSLDVSALARVSDGYTPSHILQSIQSVLTERRLLQLIKKPLVASEFVGHLARLDPVYREEEESLKEWFFKTPLGKKNMKFTKDQLEAEEARLTKEKKKKK
;
A
#
# COMPACT_ATOMS: atom_id res chain seq x y z
N MET A 1 20.61 6.33 -11.75
CA MET A 1 21.79 6.65 -10.89
C MET A 1 22.77 5.50 -11.02
N SER A 2 24.04 5.68 -10.63
CA SER A 2 25.00 4.58 -10.62
C SER A 2 24.68 3.57 -9.53
N GLU A 3 25.04 2.30 -9.73
CA GLU A 3 24.82 1.21 -8.76
C GLU A 3 25.39 1.52 -7.37
N GLY A 4 26.58 2.13 -7.32
CA GLY A 4 27.20 2.57 -6.07
C GLY A 4 26.42 3.67 -5.33
N THR A 5 25.47 4.34 -5.97
CA THR A 5 24.55 5.28 -5.29
C THR A 5 23.47 4.53 -4.54
N TYR A 6 22.95 3.44 -5.09
CA TYR A 6 21.92 2.62 -4.45
C TYR A 6 22.45 1.81 -3.29
N GLN A 7 23.68 1.30 -3.43
CA GLN A 7 24.38 0.63 -2.33
C GLN A 7 24.59 1.60 -1.15
N ARG A 8 25.05 2.83 -1.43
CA ARG A 8 25.15 3.89 -0.41
C ARG A 8 23.81 4.23 0.22
N LEU A 9 22.73 4.30 -0.57
CA LEU A 9 21.39 4.53 -0.04
C LEU A 9 20.97 3.40 0.90
N TRP A 10 21.25 2.16 0.55
CA TRP A 10 20.91 1.00 1.36
C TRP A 10 21.71 1.00 2.67
N GLU A 11 23.02 1.19 2.62
CA GLU A 11 23.88 1.31 3.80
C GLU A 11 23.43 2.45 4.73
N ALA A 12 23.23 3.64 4.18
CA ALA A 12 22.77 4.80 4.95
C ALA A 12 21.38 4.58 5.56
N SER A 13 20.53 3.77 4.92
CA SER A 13 19.21 3.41 5.47
C SER A 13 19.34 2.50 6.69
N HIS A 14 20.29 1.56 6.69
CA HIS A 14 20.54 0.71 7.86
C HIS A 14 21.18 1.49 9.02
N VAL A 15 22.08 2.44 8.74
CA VAL A 15 22.63 3.32 9.80
C VAL A 15 21.52 4.12 10.47
N THR A 16 20.63 4.75 9.67
CA THR A 16 19.48 5.46 10.24
C THR A 16 18.51 4.52 10.97
N LEU A 17 18.35 3.28 10.49
CA LEU A 17 17.52 2.29 11.17
C LEU A 17 18.08 1.92 12.55
N GLU A 18 19.39 1.71 12.66
CA GLU A 18 20.09 1.42 13.91
C GLU A 18 19.88 2.55 14.93
N GLU A 19 20.10 3.81 14.53
CA GLU A 19 19.86 4.98 15.38
C GLU A 19 18.40 5.12 15.85
N VAL A 20 17.44 4.69 15.03
CA VAL A 20 16.01 4.73 15.38
C VAL A 20 15.66 3.62 16.36
N LEU A 21 16.19 2.41 16.15
CA LEU A 21 16.00 1.27 17.04
C LEU A 21 16.61 1.52 18.43
N GLU A 22 17.74 2.21 18.52
CA GLU A 22 18.33 2.63 19.80
C GLU A 22 17.43 3.60 20.59
N LYS A 23 16.65 4.43 19.89
CA LYS A 23 15.71 5.38 20.52
C LYS A 23 14.39 4.71 20.94
N GLU A 24 14.05 3.57 20.36
CA GLU A 24 12.78 2.85 20.60
C GLU A 24 12.47 2.61 22.09
N PRO A 25 13.41 2.11 22.93
CA PRO A 25 13.11 1.77 24.32
C PRO A 25 12.70 2.98 25.15
N SER A 26 13.28 4.16 24.86
CA SER A 26 13.00 5.41 25.59
C SER A 26 11.56 5.89 25.44
N VAL A 27 10.83 5.42 24.42
CA VAL A 27 9.42 5.78 24.17
C VAL A 27 8.45 4.74 24.76
N LEU A 28 8.95 3.58 25.20
CA LEU A 28 8.15 2.56 25.88
C LEU A 28 7.91 2.88 27.36
N GLU A 29 8.65 3.84 27.93
CA GLU A 29 8.47 4.25 29.32
C GLU A 29 7.08 4.88 29.52
N PRO A 30 6.33 4.44 30.55
CA PRO A 30 4.99 4.96 30.77
C PRO A 30 5.05 6.39 31.32
N VAL A 31 4.34 7.30 30.65
CA VAL A 31 4.36 8.73 30.96
C VAL A 31 3.05 9.15 31.66
N PRO A 32 3.11 9.93 32.76
CA PRO A 32 1.91 10.47 33.40
C PRO A 32 1.09 11.34 32.45
N SER A 33 -0.23 11.42 32.66
CA SER A 33 -1.13 12.21 31.81
C SER A 33 -0.76 13.68 31.67
N ARG A 34 -0.02 14.24 32.64
CA ARG A 34 0.47 15.63 32.67
C ARG A 34 1.51 15.91 31.58
N GLU A 35 2.23 14.89 31.14
CA GLU A 35 3.32 14.98 30.16
C GLU A 35 2.87 14.55 28.75
N ARG A 36 1.56 14.52 28.50
CA ARG A 36 0.98 14.09 27.22
C ARG A 36 1.56 14.80 25.99
N GLN A 37 1.85 16.11 26.08
CA GLN A 37 2.45 16.85 24.96
C GLN A 37 3.89 16.39 24.66
N SER A 38 4.70 16.15 25.70
CA SER A 38 6.05 15.59 25.55
C SER A 38 5.99 14.19 24.94
N PHE A 39 5.04 13.36 25.41
CA PHE A 39 4.82 12.02 24.87
C PHE A 39 4.37 12.04 23.40
N GLN A 40 3.42 12.92 23.06
CA GLN A 40 2.98 13.15 21.68
C GLN A 40 4.15 13.56 20.79
N TYR A 41 5.00 14.48 21.24
CA TYR A 41 6.18 14.92 20.50
C TYR A 41 7.13 13.75 20.24
N ARG A 42 7.44 12.93 21.25
CA ARG A 42 8.31 11.74 21.09
C ARG A 42 7.75 10.74 20.07
N ILE A 43 6.44 10.44 20.11
CA ILE A 43 5.81 9.56 19.12
C ILE A 43 5.84 10.20 17.73
N SER A 44 5.60 11.50 17.64
CA SER A 44 5.62 12.24 16.36
C SER A 44 7.00 12.20 15.71
N VAL A 45 8.06 12.37 16.50
CA VAL A 45 9.46 12.24 16.05
C VAL A 45 9.73 10.83 15.52
N LEU A 46 9.37 9.79 16.29
CA LEU A 46 9.52 8.39 15.84
C LEU A 46 8.72 8.12 14.56
N TYR A 47 7.48 8.60 14.48
CA TYR A 47 6.63 8.44 13.30
C TYR A 47 7.30 9.03 12.05
N LEU A 48 7.90 10.23 12.16
CA LEU A 48 8.59 10.86 11.03
C LEU A 48 9.89 10.14 10.66
N TYR A 49 10.66 9.64 11.62
CA TYR A 49 11.84 8.81 11.32
C TYR A 49 11.47 7.53 10.57
N TYR A 50 10.45 6.81 11.03
CA TYR A 50 9.97 5.60 10.36
C TYR A 50 9.34 5.91 8.99
N LEU A 51 8.67 7.05 8.83
CA LEU A 51 8.17 7.51 7.52
C LEU A 51 9.31 7.83 6.55
N GLY A 52 10.39 8.43 7.05
CA GLY A 52 11.63 8.65 6.30
C GLY A 52 12.30 7.34 5.88
N LEU A 53 12.40 6.37 6.80
CA LEU A 53 12.90 5.03 6.50
C LEU A 53 12.03 4.31 5.47
N LEU A 54 10.70 4.40 5.58
CA LEU A 54 9.76 3.84 4.61
C LEU A 54 10.06 4.34 3.20
N ARG A 55 10.31 5.65 3.06
CA ARG A 55 10.65 6.28 1.78
C ARG A 55 11.99 5.80 1.24
N ARG A 56 13.01 5.72 2.10
CA ARG A 56 14.35 5.26 1.70
C ARG A 56 14.35 3.79 1.29
N PHE A 57 13.71 2.90 2.07
CA PHE A 57 13.58 1.49 1.73
C PHE A 57 12.73 1.27 0.48
N ASN A 58 11.66 2.06 0.28
CA ASN A 58 10.87 2.00 -0.96
C ASN A 58 11.72 2.35 -2.18
N LEU A 59 12.51 3.43 -2.08
CA LEU A 59 13.43 3.81 -3.15
C LEU A 59 14.52 2.76 -3.35
N ALA A 60 15.12 2.22 -2.29
CA ALA A 60 16.14 1.17 -2.39
C ALA A 60 15.57 -0.10 -3.04
N TYR A 61 14.38 -0.54 -2.65
CA TYR A 61 13.70 -1.70 -3.24
C TYR A 61 13.38 -1.47 -4.73
N ASP A 62 12.87 -0.29 -5.13
CA ASP A 62 12.58 -0.01 -6.54
C ASP A 62 13.83 -0.02 -7.42
N GLN A 63 14.98 0.36 -6.87
CA GLN A 63 16.25 0.46 -7.59
C GLN A 63 17.08 -0.83 -7.57
N MET A 64 16.92 -1.68 -6.55
CA MET A 64 17.69 -2.91 -6.39
C MET A 64 17.33 -3.92 -7.48
N VAL A 65 18.33 -4.56 -8.10
CA VAL A 65 18.11 -5.63 -9.09
C VAL A 65 18.34 -7.01 -8.49
N GLN A 66 19.34 -7.17 -7.62
CA GLN A 66 19.71 -8.48 -7.08
C GLN A 66 18.55 -9.11 -6.27
N PRO A 67 18.13 -10.35 -6.59
CA PRO A 67 16.90 -10.97 -6.07
C PRO A 67 16.92 -11.25 -4.56
N GLN A 68 18.07 -11.64 -3.99
CA GLN A 68 18.20 -11.86 -2.54
C GLN A 68 18.11 -10.54 -1.75
N LYS A 69 18.86 -9.51 -2.15
CA LYS A 69 18.78 -8.16 -1.57
C LYS A 69 17.36 -7.60 -1.64
N ARG A 70 16.66 -7.81 -2.77
CA ARG A 70 15.25 -7.40 -2.93
C ARG A 70 14.32 -8.09 -1.92
N ARG A 71 14.48 -9.39 -1.65
CA ARG A 71 13.68 -10.12 -0.64
C ARG A 71 13.91 -9.58 0.77
N LEU A 72 15.16 -9.26 1.13
CA LEU A 72 15.48 -8.64 2.42
C LEU A 72 14.89 -7.24 2.53
N LEU A 73 15.13 -6.39 1.53
CA LEU A 73 14.55 -5.04 1.46
C LEU A 73 13.02 -5.08 1.50
N ARG A 74 12.41 -6.11 0.91
CA ARG A 74 10.96 -6.28 0.95
C ARG A 74 10.44 -6.54 2.35
N ARG A 75 11.05 -7.48 3.10
CA ARG A 75 10.68 -7.75 4.49
C ARG A 75 10.86 -6.53 5.38
N LEU A 76 11.97 -5.80 5.21
CA LEU A 76 12.23 -4.56 5.94
C LEU A 76 11.21 -3.47 5.61
N LEU A 77 10.89 -3.29 4.33
CA LEU A 77 9.92 -2.31 3.88
C LEU A 77 8.53 -2.57 4.48
N ASP A 78 8.10 -3.84 4.52
CA ASP A 78 6.82 -4.24 5.09
C ASP A 78 6.81 -4.09 6.62
N GLY A 79 7.92 -4.44 7.29
CA GLY A 79 8.11 -4.22 8.72
C GLY A 79 8.00 -2.73 9.08
N VAL A 80 8.75 -1.88 8.39
CA VAL A 80 8.73 -0.42 8.59
C VAL A 80 7.35 0.16 8.31
N ALA A 81 6.67 -0.26 7.24
CA ALA A 81 5.30 0.15 6.96
C ALA A 81 4.33 -0.26 8.08
N GLY A 82 4.49 -1.47 8.62
CA GLY A 82 3.77 -1.93 9.80
C GLY A 82 3.99 -1.00 11.00
N ARG A 83 5.24 -0.60 11.25
CA ARG A 83 5.58 0.30 12.37
C ARG A 83 5.01 1.71 12.21
N VAL A 84 5.05 2.26 10.99
CA VAL A 84 4.40 3.55 10.67
C VAL A 84 2.90 3.50 10.99
N LEU A 85 2.22 2.39 10.65
CA LEU A 85 0.80 2.22 10.94
C LEU A 85 0.48 2.05 12.43
N GLU A 86 1.34 1.36 13.18
CA GLU A 86 1.24 1.27 14.64
C GLU A 86 1.41 2.64 15.30
N LEU A 87 2.46 3.38 14.93
CA LEU A 87 2.74 4.72 15.46
C LEU A 87 1.63 5.70 15.10
N LYS A 88 1.05 5.60 13.90
CA LYS A 88 -0.13 6.37 13.53
C LYS A 88 -1.31 6.07 14.46
N ASP A 89 -1.58 4.80 14.76
CA ASP A 89 -2.67 4.40 15.67
C ASP A 89 -2.46 4.99 17.07
N GLU A 90 -1.21 4.97 17.53
CA GLU A 90 -0.78 5.58 18.79
C GLU A 90 -0.95 7.10 18.81
N LEU A 91 -0.57 7.79 17.73
CA LEU A 91 -0.83 9.22 17.58
C LEU A 91 -2.32 9.52 17.63
N VAL A 92 -3.18 8.72 16.99
CA VAL A 92 -4.64 8.94 17.08
C VAL A 92 -5.16 8.72 18.51
N ARG A 93 -4.60 7.75 19.24
CA ARG A 93 -4.95 7.50 20.64
C ARG A 93 -4.53 8.67 21.54
N VAL A 94 -3.35 9.24 21.30
CA VAL A 94 -2.76 10.34 22.09
C VAL A 94 -3.32 11.70 21.70
N ASP A 95 -3.66 11.96 20.44
CA ASP A 95 -4.20 13.25 19.99
C ASP A 95 -5.72 13.28 20.04
N LEU A 96 -6.36 12.12 20.11
CA LEU A 96 -7.82 11.96 19.97
C LEU A 96 -8.33 12.55 18.65
N CYS A 97 -7.50 12.50 17.61
CA CYS A 97 -7.80 13.03 16.29
C CYS A 97 -7.16 12.16 15.21
N GLU A 98 -7.80 12.06 14.04
CA GLU A 98 -7.25 11.37 12.87
C GLU A 98 -6.20 12.20 12.12
N THR A 99 -6.07 13.49 12.42
CA THR A 99 -5.11 14.41 11.79
C THR A 99 -4.22 15.06 12.83
N HIS A 100 -2.92 15.17 12.54
CA HIS A 100 -1.89 15.59 13.50
C HIS A 100 -1.18 16.83 12.97
N CYS A 101 -0.97 17.82 13.85
CA CYS A 101 -0.17 19.00 13.51
C CYS A 101 1.30 18.70 13.80
N LEU A 102 2.07 18.45 12.74
CA LEU A 102 3.48 18.06 12.83
C LEU A 102 4.44 19.19 12.42
N ASP A 103 3.95 20.41 12.23
CA ASP A 103 4.70 21.58 11.77
C ASP A 103 5.93 21.89 12.63
N ARG A 104 5.80 21.84 13.97
CA ARG A 104 6.94 22.03 14.88
C ARG A 104 7.98 20.92 14.76
N VAL A 105 7.52 19.66 14.71
CA VAL A 105 8.42 18.51 14.65
C VAL A 105 9.18 18.49 13.32
N LEU A 106 8.51 18.86 12.23
CA LEU A 106 9.16 19.05 10.92
C LEU A 106 10.25 20.10 10.99
N GLN A 107 9.96 21.26 11.60
CA GLN A 107 10.94 22.33 11.75
C GLN A 107 12.16 21.88 12.57
N ASP A 108 11.94 21.21 13.70
CA ASP A 108 13.00 20.71 14.58
C ASP A 108 13.89 19.67 13.87
N LEU A 109 13.27 18.77 13.09
CA LEU A 109 13.97 17.75 12.31
C LEU A 109 14.52 18.27 10.97
N LYS A 110 14.34 19.56 10.66
CA LYS A 110 14.70 20.19 9.37
C LYS A 110 14.11 19.46 8.16
N LEU A 111 12.90 18.95 8.32
CA LEU A 111 12.13 18.29 7.28
C LEU A 111 11.18 19.27 6.59
N THR A 112 10.80 18.93 5.37
CA THR A 112 9.83 19.69 4.58
C THR A 112 8.45 19.01 4.63
N PRO A 113 7.35 19.71 4.32
CA PRO A 113 6.05 19.07 4.24
C PRO A 113 5.94 17.96 3.18
N ALA A 114 6.81 17.97 2.17
CA ALA A 114 6.91 16.86 1.21
C ALA A 114 7.35 15.55 1.88
N ASP A 115 8.03 15.62 3.03
CA ASP A 115 8.45 14.46 3.82
C ASP A 115 7.30 13.82 4.61
N LEU A 116 6.17 14.53 4.78
CA LEU A 116 4.93 13.95 5.33
C LEU A 116 4.20 13.02 4.36
N GLU A 117 4.54 13.07 3.07
CA GLU A 117 3.88 12.23 2.07
C GLU A 117 4.21 10.75 2.29
N VAL A 118 3.19 9.93 2.39
CA VAL A 118 3.31 8.49 2.58
C VAL A 118 3.61 7.86 1.22
N PRO A 119 4.83 7.32 1.01
CA PRO A 119 5.17 6.69 -0.24
C PRO A 119 4.33 5.42 -0.44
N ILE A 120 3.78 5.24 -1.64
CA ILE A 120 3.07 4.01 -2.02
C ILE A 120 4.07 3.08 -2.71
N PRO A 121 4.35 1.90 -2.15
CA PRO A 121 5.22 0.92 -2.80
C PRO A 121 4.66 0.43 -4.14
N LYS A 122 5.45 0.58 -5.21
CA LYS A 122 5.07 0.15 -6.56
C LYS A 122 4.90 -1.37 -6.67
N TYR A 123 5.56 -2.13 -5.80
CA TYR A 123 5.48 -3.60 -5.82
C TYR A 123 4.05 -4.11 -5.59
N PHE A 124 3.17 -3.34 -4.93
CA PHE A 124 1.78 -3.73 -4.66
C PHE A 124 1.08 -4.17 -5.95
N GLN A 125 1.31 -3.45 -7.04
CA GLN A 125 0.77 -3.79 -8.36
C GLN A 125 1.71 -4.66 -9.18
N LEU A 126 3.02 -4.39 -9.14
CA LEU A 126 3.97 -5.05 -10.03
C LEU A 126 4.05 -6.56 -9.76
N GLU A 127 4.14 -6.97 -8.50
CA GLU A 127 4.21 -8.40 -8.11
C GLU A 127 2.87 -9.13 -8.35
N GLN A 128 1.75 -8.41 -8.35
CA GLN A 128 0.41 -8.97 -8.59
C GLN A 128 -0.10 -8.70 -10.02
N SER A 129 0.77 -8.22 -10.92
CA SER A 129 0.33 -7.67 -12.21
C SER A 129 -0.36 -8.70 -13.11
N SER A 130 0.09 -9.97 -13.09
CA SER A 130 -0.55 -11.07 -13.82
C SER A 130 -1.95 -11.35 -13.30
N ALA A 131 -2.12 -11.49 -11.99
CA ALA A 131 -3.41 -11.73 -11.35
C ALA A 131 -4.37 -10.55 -11.54
N VAL A 132 -3.88 -9.31 -11.41
CA VAL A 132 -4.68 -8.10 -11.65
C VAL A 132 -5.13 -8.02 -13.11
N LYS A 133 -4.22 -8.24 -14.07
CA LYS A 133 -4.55 -8.26 -15.51
C LYS A 133 -5.55 -9.35 -15.86
N ALA A 134 -5.36 -10.57 -15.35
CA ALA A 134 -6.28 -11.68 -15.56
C ALA A 134 -7.69 -11.36 -15.05
N ARG A 135 -7.81 -10.79 -13.85
CA ARG A 135 -9.11 -10.33 -13.30
C ARG A 135 -9.73 -9.20 -14.12
N GLN A 136 -8.92 -8.24 -14.58
CA GLN A 136 -9.40 -7.15 -15.42
C GLN A 136 -9.90 -7.64 -16.78
N GLN A 137 -9.23 -8.63 -17.38
CA GLN A 137 -9.66 -9.30 -18.61
C GLN A 137 -10.96 -10.06 -18.38
N MET A 138 -11.04 -10.89 -17.34
CA MET A 138 -12.26 -11.60 -16.98
C MET A 138 -13.46 -10.65 -16.80
N LEU A 139 -13.25 -9.54 -16.08
CA LEU A 139 -14.27 -8.50 -15.93
C LEU A 139 -14.68 -7.89 -17.27
N ALA A 140 -13.71 -7.54 -18.11
CA ALA A 140 -13.95 -6.94 -19.43
C ALA A 140 -14.73 -7.90 -20.34
N ASP A 141 -14.37 -9.18 -20.34
CA ASP A 141 -15.03 -10.21 -21.15
C ASP A 141 -16.49 -10.39 -20.73
N ILE A 142 -16.78 -10.42 -19.42
CA ILE A 142 -18.15 -10.53 -18.91
C ILE A 142 -18.96 -9.27 -19.29
N LEU A 143 -18.38 -8.07 -19.14
CA LEU A 143 -19.05 -6.82 -19.51
C LEU A 143 -19.32 -6.74 -21.01
N ASN A 144 -18.36 -7.15 -21.85
CA ASN A 144 -18.52 -7.18 -23.30
C ASN A 144 -19.62 -8.17 -23.75
N ARG A 145 -19.87 -9.25 -23.00
CA ARG A 145 -21.00 -10.17 -23.28
C ARG A 145 -22.36 -9.56 -22.93
N LEU A 146 -22.42 -8.65 -21.97
CA LEU A 146 -23.66 -8.01 -21.51
C LEU A 146 -24.08 -6.82 -22.37
N GLU A 147 -23.12 -6.14 -23.00
CA GLU A 147 -23.37 -5.05 -23.93
C GLU A 147 -23.29 -5.57 -25.38
N PRO A 148 -24.40 -5.97 -26.02
CA PRO A 148 -24.36 -6.32 -27.44
C PRO A 148 -24.11 -5.04 -28.24
N LEU A 149 -22.89 -4.88 -28.78
CA LEU A 149 -22.54 -4.06 -29.96
C LEU A 149 -23.33 -2.75 -30.16
N VAL A 150 -23.54 -2.01 -29.07
CA VAL A 150 -23.70 -0.56 -29.15
C VAL A 150 -22.50 0.01 -28.42
N SER A 151 -21.32 -0.31 -28.93
CA SER A 151 -20.29 0.70 -29.01
C SER A 151 -20.89 1.85 -29.83
N GLN A 152 -21.66 2.71 -29.15
CA GLN A 152 -21.30 4.11 -29.21
C GLN A 152 -19.83 4.12 -28.79
N GLU A 153 -18.96 3.87 -29.76
CA GLU A 153 -17.80 4.72 -29.88
C GLU A 153 -18.41 6.10 -29.72
N ASN A 154 -18.32 6.63 -28.50
CA ASN A 154 -18.05 8.03 -28.34
C ASN A 154 -16.74 8.22 -29.12
N LEU A 155 -16.87 8.26 -30.45
CA LEU A 155 -16.01 8.97 -31.36
C LEU A 155 -15.96 10.32 -30.69
N ARG A 156 -14.97 10.49 -29.82
CA ARG A 156 -14.66 11.76 -29.21
C ARG A 156 -14.58 12.67 -30.40
N GLY A 157 -15.58 13.53 -30.58
CA GLY A 157 -15.69 14.37 -31.76
C GLY A 157 -14.34 15.02 -31.94
N LEU A 158 -13.61 14.61 -32.99
CA LEU A 158 -12.30 15.17 -33.24
C LEU A 158 -12.58 16.62 -33.57
N SER A 159 -12.10 17.56 -32.75
CA SER A 159 -12.41 18.97 -32.98
C SER A 159 -12.04 19.33 -34.41
N ARG A 160 -12.82 20.20 -35.06
CA ARG A 160 -12.54 20.61 -36.46
C ARG A 160 -11.09 21.07 -36.63
N THR A 161 -10.51 21.67 -35.60
CA THR A 161 -9.09 22.07 -35.57
C THR A 161 -8.15 20.89 -35.44
N ALA A 162 -8.44 19.91 -34.58
CA ALA A 162 -7.65 18.68 -34.50
C ALA A 162 -7.70 17.90 -35.83
N ALA A 163 -8.87 17.85 -36.47
CA ALA A 163 -9.03 17.29 -37.81
C ALA A 163 -8.21 18.08 -38.84
N LEU A 164 -8.26 19.41 -38.83
CA LEU A 164 -7.44 20.26 -39.72
C LEU A 164 -5.95 20.07 -39.49
N ILE A 165 -5.47 20.05 -38.23
CA ILE A 165 -4.07 19.82 -37.90
C ILE A 165 -3.63 18.43 -38.38
N LEU A 166 -4.47 17.42 -38.22
CA LEU A 166 -4.18 16.05 -38.63
C LEU A 166 -4.14 15.92 -40.16
N VAL A 167 -5.06 16.59 -40.88
CA VAL A 167 -5.03 16.68 -42.34
C VAL A 167 -3.81 17.47 -42.81
N GLN A 168 -3.49 18.60 -42.17
CA GLN A 168 -2.33 19.43 -42.50
C GLN A 168 -1.01 18.70 -42.23
N SER A 169 -0.90 17.95 -41.14
CA SER A 169 0.29 17.17 -40.81
C SER A 169 0.46 16.01 -41.79
N ALA A 170 -0.63 15.31 -42.13
CA ALA A 170 -0.61 14.26 -43.15
C ALA A 170 -0.25 14.81 -44.54
N GLU A 171 -0.83 15.94 -44.94
CA GLU A 171 -0.55 16.58 -46.21
C GLU A 171 0.88 17.15 -46.26
N ARG A 172 1.38 17.75 -45.16
CA ARG A 172 2.79 18.17 -45.07
C ARG A 172 3.75 16.99 -45.11
N ALA A 173 3.41 15.86 -44.49
CA ALA A 173 4.19 14.64 -44.60
C ALA A 173 4.21 14.12 -46.05
N ARG A 174 3.07 14.15 -46.75
CA ARG A 174 2.96 13.78 -48.18
C ARG A 174 3.80 14.70 -49.06
N GLN A 175 3.66 16.02 -48.90
CA GLN A 175 4.45 17.01 -49.63
C GLN A 175 5.94 16.90 -49.32
N GLY A 176 6.30 16.59 -48.07
CA GLY A 176 7.68 16.31 -47.66
C GLY A 176 8.27 15.13 -48.42
N ARG A 177 7.50 14.04 -48.58
CA ARG A 177 7.91 12.88 -49.40
C ARG A 177 8.08 13.24 -50.87
N LEU A 178 7.13 13.95 -51.47
CA LEU A 178 7.18 14.42 -52.86
C LEU A 178 8.35 15.38 -53.12
N ARG A 179 8.61 16.32 -52.22
CA ARG A 179 9.77 17.21 -52.33
C ARG A 179 11.08 16.44 -52.18
N ALA A 180 11.14 15.45 -51.31
CA ALA A 180 12.34 14.62 -51.16
C ALA A 180 12.61 13.79 -52.42
N THR A 181 11.58 13.28 -53.11
CA THR A 181 11.76 12.60 -54.41
C THR A 181 12.20 13.58 -55.49
N PHE A 182 11.52 14.73 -55.61
CA PHE A 182 11.87 15.75 -56.60
C PHE A 182 13.28 16.32 -56.41
N MET A 183 13.70 16.61 -55.18
CA MET A 183 15.06 17.09 -54.89
C MET A 183 16.13 16.01 -55.13
N ARG A 184 15.80 14.72 -55.00
CA ARG A 184 16.71 13.64 -55.41
C ARG A 184 16.88 13.59 -56.93
N GLU A 185 15.81 13.85 -57.69
CA GLU A 185 15.88 13.93 -59.15
C GLU A 185 16.72 15.12 -59.61
N ILE A 186 16.45 16.32 -59.09
CA ILE A 186 17.28 17.51 -59.36
C ILE A 186 18.73 17.23 -59.03
N ARG A 187 19.03 16.65 -57.86
CA ARG A 187 20.41 16.36 -57.48
C ARG A 187 21.10 15.37 -58.42
N LYS A 188 20.36 14.37 -58.93
CA LYS A 188 20.87 13.44 -59.96
C LYS A 188 21.09 14.13 -61.31
N GLU A 189 20.32 15.17 -61.61
CA GLU A 189 20.45 15.95 -62.84
C GLU A 189 21.61 16.95 -62.71
N GLU A 190 21.72 17.67 -61.59
CA GLU A 190 22.87 18.51 -61.26
C GLU A 190 24.18 17.71 -61.18
N GLU A 191 24.17 16.47 -60.68
CA GLU A 191 25.34 15.59 -60.72
C GLU A 191 25.69 15.16 -62.16
N ARG A 192 24.69 15.00 -63.05
CA ARG A 192 24.92 14.76 -64.48
C ARG A 192 25.49 16.01 -65.16
N ASP A 193 24.93 17.18 -64.90
CA ASP A 193 25.38 18.46 -65.45
C ASP A 193 26.76 18.86 -64.91
N ARG A 194 27.06 18.57 -63.63
CA ARG A 194 28.37 18.79 -63.05
C ARG A 194 29.44 17.90 -63.71
N ARG A 195 29.11 16.65 -64.02
CA ARG A 195 29.98 15.76 -64.81
C ARG A 195 30.19 16.28 -66.24
N ILE A 196 29.24 17.02 -66.80
CA ILE A 196 29.36 17.67 -68.12
C ILE A 196 30.22 18.96 -68.02
N TRP A 197 30.10 19.71 -66.92
CA TRP A 197 30.83 20.96 -66.67
C TRP A 197 32.28 20.80 -66.21
N GLU A 198 32.66 19.63 -65.69
CA GLU A 198 34.05 19.34 -65.29
C GLU A 198 35.06 19.40 -66.46
N ASN A 199 34.58 19.55 -67.71
CA ASN A 199 35.40 19.75 -68.92
C ASN A 199 35.59 21.22 -69.35
N GLY A 200 35.19 22.21 -68.55
CA GLY A 200 35.33 23.64 -68.90
C GLY A 200 35.99 24.49 -67.83
N GLN A 201 37.29 24.78 -67.97
CA GLN A 201 37.96 25.84 -67.19
C GLN A 201 37.51 27.22 -67.69
N GLN A 202 36.48 27.81 -67.07
CA GLN A 202 36.20 29.24 -67.20
C GLN A 202 36.90 30.02 -66.09
N LYS A 203 37.85 30.89 -66.47
CA LYS A 203 38.39 31.92 -65.58
C LYS A 203 37.33 33.01 -65.42
N PHE A 204 36.71 33.06 -64.23
CA PHE A 204 35.76 34.12 -63.88
C PHE A 204 36.46 35.50 -63.93
N SER A 205 35.84 36.50 -64.57
CA SER A 205 36.25 37.88 -64.37
C SER A 205 35.98 38.31 -62.91
N ARG A 206 36.69 39.31 -62.38
CA ARG A 206 36.52 39.77 -60.98
C ARG A 206 35.05 40.10 -60.66
N ASP A 207 34.33 40.72 -61.59
CA ASP A 207 32.93 41.10 -61.43
C ASP A 207 32.00 39.89 -61.51
N GLN A 208 32.29 38.93 -62.41
CA GLN A 208 31.54 37.68 -62.49
C GLN A 208 31.74 36.84 -61.22
N GLY A 209 32.96 36.78 -60.70
CA GLY A 209 33.26 36.13 -59.41
C GLY A 209 32.49 36.79 -58.26
N ALA A 210 32.45 38.12 -58.21
CA ALA A 210 31.68 38.85 -57.21
C ALA A 210 30.17 38.57 -57.31
N ILE A 211 29.60 38.54 -58.52
CA ILE A 211 28.18 38.19 -58.74
C ILE A 211 27.89 36.76 -58.28
N VAL A 212 28.75 35.80 -58.61
CA VAL A 212 28.60 34.41 -58.19
C VAL A 212 28.66 34.31 -56.66
N ILE A 213 29.62 34.96 -56.01
CA ILE A 213 29.73 34.98 -54.54
C ILE A 213 28.47 35.61 -53.92
N GLN A 214 28.01 36.76 -54.42
CA GLN A 214 26.79 37.41 -53.93
C GLN A 214 25.56 36.51 -54.12
N LYS A 215 25.44 35.84 -55.26
CA LYS A 215 24.34 34.90 -55.54
C LYS A 215 24.36 33.71 -54.58
N VAL A 216 25.54 33.12 -54.34
CA VAL A 216 25.72 32.01 -53.41
C VAL A 216 25.39 32.44 -51.98
N TRP A 217 25.88 33.61 -51.55
CA TRP A 217 25.63 34.15 -50.22
C TRP A 217 24.16 34.51 -49.98
N LYS A 218 23.53 35.23 -50.91
CA LYS A 218 22.07 35.52 -50.86
C LYS A 218 21.25 34.24 -50.83
N GLY A 219 21.62 33.25 -51.65
CA GLY A 219 20.99 31.93 -51.64
C GLY A 219 21.15 31.20 -50.30
N TYR A 220 22.32 31.26 -49.66
CA TYR A 220 22.56 30.68 -48.34
C TYR A 220 21.69 31.36 -47.26
N LEU A 221 21.69 32.69 -47.22
CA LEU A 221 20.86 33.47 -46.30
C LEU A 221 19.38 33.15 -46.45
N GLN A 222 18.89 33.07 -47.69
CA GLN A 222 17.49 32.74 -47.97
C GLN A 222 17.16 31.30 -47.56
N ARG A 223 18.05 30.33 -47.83
CA ARG A 223 17.88 28.94 -47.35
C ARG A 223 17.82 28.87 -45.82
N LYS A 224 18.67 29.64 -45.12
CA LYS A 224 18.65 29.70 -43.65
C LYS A 224 17.35 30.29 -43.10
N ARG A 225 16.82 31.35 -43.72
CA ARG A 225 15.51 31.91 -43.36
C ARG A 225 14.38 30.92 -43.61
N ILE A 226 14.33 30.30 -44.79
CA ILE A 226 13.32 29.27 -45.13
C ILE A 226 13.40 28.09 -44.16
N GLU A 227 14.60 27.69 -43.73
CA GLU A 227 14.78 26.62 -42.75
C GLU A 227 14.24 27.01 -41.36
N GLN A 228 14.39 28.26 -40.95
CA GLN A 228 13.78 28.80 -39.73
C GLN A 228 12.26 28.88 -39.86
N ASP A 229 11.72 29.46 -40.93
CA ASP A 229 10.28 29.57 -41.17
C ASP A 229 9.62 28.19 -41.21
N ARG A 230 10.27 27.23 -41.87
CA ARG A 230 9.83 25.83 -41.88
C ARG A 230 9.84 25.22 -40.49
N ARG A 231 10.87 25.48 -39.66
CA ARG A 231 10.89 24.99 -38.27
C ARG A 231 9.72 25.56 -37.47
N VAL A 232 9.49 26.87 -37.55
CA VAL A 232 8.37 27.55 -36.88
C VAL A 232 7.03 26.98 -37.34
N GLU A 233 6.86 26.75 -38.65
CA GLU A 233 5.64 26.12 -39.18
C GLU A 233 5.45 24.69 -38.67
N MET A 234 6.52 23.88 -38.65
CA MET A 234 6.46 22.49 -38.18
C MET A 234 6.22 22.40 -36.68
N GLU A 235 6.74 23.36 -35.90
CA GLU A 235 6.40 23.52 -34.47
C GLU A 235 4.93 23.90 -34.30
N PHE A 236 4.42 24.82 -35.11
CA PHE A 236 3.02 25.26 -35.06
C PHE A 236 2.02 24.15 -35.41
N ILE A 237 2.29 23.34 -36.43
CA ILE A 237 1.47 22.18 -36.82
C ILE A 237 1.63 21.01 -35.84
N GLY A 238 2.56 21.09 -34.88
CA GLY A 238 2.82 20.05 -33.88
C GLY A 238 3.62 18.86 -34.41
N MET A 239 4.29 19.02 -35.55
CA MET A 239 5.22 18.04 -36.13
C MET A 239 6.61 18.09 -35.47
N LEU A 240 6.98 19.23 -34.88
CA LEU A 240 8.19 19.39 -34.05
C LEU A 240 7.80 19.87 -32.64
N PRO A 241 8.30 19.24 -31.57
CA PRO A 241 8.10 19.74 -30.21
C PRO A 241 8.89 21.05 -30.00
N SER A 242 8.36 21.96 -29.18
CA SER A 242 9.08 23.22 -28.89
C SER A 242 10.40 22.93 -28.18
N PRO A 243 11.46 23.75 -28.35
CA PRO A 243 12.79 23.48 -27.80
C PRO A 243 12.77 23.22 -26.28
N ASN A 244 12.01 24.03 -25.53
CA ASN A 244 11.89 23.91 -24.07
C ASN A 244 11.10 22.67 -23.63
N GLN A 245 10.10 22.26 -24.41
CA GLN A 245 9.36 21.02 -24.15
C GLN A 245 10.23 19.80 -24.45
N THR A 246 11.03 19.86 -25.52
CA THR A 246 11.88 18.75 -25.96
C THR A 246 12.93 18.38 -24.91
N ALA A 247 13.59 19.35 -24.28
CA ALA A 247 14.59 19.07 -23.24
C ALA A 247 13.97 18.38 -22.01
N ARG A 248 12.81 18.85 -21.54
CA ARG A 248 12.08 18.22 -20.42
C ARG A 248 11.54 16.84 -20.81
N LEU A 249 10.91 16.71 -21.98
CA LEU A 249 10.39 15.45 -22.48
C LEU A 249 11.51 14.42 -22.67
N ASN A 250 12.67 14.81 -23.21
CA ASN A 250 13.81 13.91 -23.35
C ASN A 250 14.31 13.41 -22.00
N THR A 251 14.38 14.28 -20.99
CA THR A 251 14.81 13.88 -19.64
C THR A 251 13.81 12.91 -19.00
N LEU A 252 12.51 13.20 -19.11
CA LEU A 252 11.44 12.33 -18.60
C LEU A 252 11.38 11.01 -19.35
N ASN A 253 11.53 11.02 -20.68
CA ASN A 253 11.56 9.83 -21.51
C ASN A 253 12.80 8.97 -21.21
N GLN A 254 13.97 9.57 -21.01
CA GLN A 254 15.17 8.84 -20.58
C GLN A 254 14.98 8.23 -19.19
N ALA A 255 14.37 8.94 -18.25
CA ALA A 255 14.06 8.40 -16.92
C ALA A 255 13.07 7.22 -17.01
N PHE A 256 12.04 7.36 -17.84
CA PHE A 256 11.04 6.32 -18.09
C PHE A 256 11.68 5.07 -18.73
N LEU A 257 12.46 5.24 -19.79
CA LEU A 257 13.20 4.15 -20.44
C LEU A 257 14.17 3.45 -19.47
N GLY A 258 14.84 4.23 -18.60
CA GLY A 258 15.70 3.68 -17.55
C GLY A 258 14.93 2.89 -16.50
N GLU A 259 13.71 3.31 -16.16
CA GLU A 259 12.82 2.57 -15.26
C GLU A 259 12.29 1.27 -15.90
N GLU A 260 11.86 1.31 -17.16
CA GLU A 260 11.43 0.10 -17.89
C GLU A 260 12.58 -0.90 -18.06
N SER A 261 13.76 -0.44 -18.47
CA SER A 261 14.95 -1.29 -18.60
C SER A 261 15.32 -1.95 -17.27
N ARG A 262 15.22 -1.20 -16.16
CA ARG A 262 15.45 -1.73 -14.82
C ARG A 262 14.43 -2.81 -14.46
N ARG A 263 13.16 -2.58 -14.75
CA ARG A 263 12.09 -3.55 -14.49
C ARG A 263 12.29 -4.84 -15.28
N MET A 264 12.67 -4.75 -16.55
CA MET A 264 12.99 -5.94 -17.36
C MET A 264 14.14 -6.74 -16.75
N ARG A 265 15.22 -6.06 -16.33
CA ARG A 265 16.36 -6.73 -15.69
C ARG A 265 16.01 -7.35 -14.33
N GLN A 266 15.11 -6.74 -13.56
CA GLN A 266 14.61 -7.31 -12.30
C GLN A 266 13.86 -8.62 -12.52
N VAL A 267 13.05 -8.70 -13.58
CA VAL A 267 12.33 -9.94 -13.95
C VAL A 267 13.31 -11.01 -14.39
N GLU A 268 14.23 -10.68 -15.31
CA GLU A 268 15.27 -11.58 -15.80
C GLU A 268 16.11 -12.17 -14.66
N LYS A 269 16.58 -11.32 -13.73
CA LYS A 269 17.40 -11.77 -12.59
C LYS A 269 16.61 -12.58 -11.56
N GLU A 270 15.31 -12.34 -11.43
CA GLU A 270 14.45 -13.16 -10.60
C GLU A 270 14.24 -14.54 -11.22
N GLU A 271 14.01 -14.63 -12.53
CA GLU A 271 13.89 -15.89 -13.26
C GLU A 271 15.19 -16.72 -13.18
N GLU A 272 16.35 -16.09 -13.42
CA GLU A 272 17.66 -16.73 -13.25
C GLU A 272 17.84 -17.30 -11.83
N PHE A 273 17.38 -16.57 -10.81
CA PHE A 273 17.49 -17.01 -9.41
C PHE A 273 16.55 -18.17 -9.09
N GLN A 274 15.32 -18.18 -9.63
CA GLN A 274 14.39 -19.30 -9.46
C GLN A 274 14.93 -20.57 -10.12
N GLU A 275 15.51 -20.48 -11.31
CA GLU A 275 16.20 -21.61 -11.92
C GLU A 275 17.40 -22.09 -11.09
N ALA A 276 18.20 -21.15 -10.56
CA ALA A 276 19.33 -21.49 -9.72
C ALA A 276 18.90 -22.19 -8.43
N ILE A 277 17.77 -21.81 -7.83
CA ILE A 277 17.19 -22.49 -6.65
C ILE A 277 16.92 -23.97 -6.97
N GLY A 278 16.29 -24.26 -8.10
CA GLY A 278 16.00 -25.65 -8.51
C GLY A 278 17.28 -26.44 -8.76
N LYS A 279 18.18 -25.90 -9.58
CA LYS A 279 19.46 -26.55 -9.94
C LYS A 279 20.35 -26.79 -8.71
N THR A 280 20.42 -25.86 -7.77
CA THR A 280 21.21 -26.03 -6.53
C THR A 280 20.59 -27.07 -5.60
N TYR A 281 19.26 -27.12 -5.49
CA TYR A 281 18.58 -28.15 -4.71
C TYR A 281 18.82 -29.56 -5.27
N GLU A 282 18.66 -29.74 -6.58
CA GLU A 282 18.93 -31.02 -7.26
C GLU A 282 20.39 -31.43 -7.08
N SER A 283 21.32 -30.52 -7.38
CA SER A 283 22.77 -30.76 -7.23
C SER A 283 23.16 -31.13 -5.80
N LEU A 284 22.63 -30.44 -4.77
CA LEU A 284 22.91 -30.76 -3.38
C LEU A 284 22.37 -32.14 -2.97
N THR A 285 21.17 -32.48 -3.43
CA THR A 285 20.52 -33.76 -3.12
C THR A 285 21.29 -34.92 -3.75
N GLU A 286 21.81 -34.75 -4.97
CA GLU A 286 22.60 -35.78 -5.66
C GLU A 286 24.02 -35.91 -5.12
N THR A 287 24.71 -34.78 -4.89
CA THR A 287 26.14 -34.78 -4.54
C THR A 287 26.41 -34.91 -3.04
N GLU A 288 25.68 -34.17 -2.20
CA GLU A 288 25.91 -34.14 -0.75
C GLU A 288 24.87 -34.96 0.01
N GLY A 289 23.72 -35.25 -0.61
CA GLY A 289 22.61 -35.97 0.01
C GLY A 289 22.96 -37.38 0.51
N PRO A 290 23.63 -38.23 -0.28
CA PRO A 290 24.07 -39.56 0.18
C PRO A 290 24.97 -39.48 1.41
N ASP A 291 25.97 -38.58 1.39
CA ASP A 291 26.92 -38.37 2.49
C ASP A 291 26.24 -37.80 3.74
N MET A 292 25.28 -36.89 3.59
CA MET A 292 24.46 -36.40 4.71
C MET A 292 23.65 -37.54 5.32
N LYS A 293 23.01 -38.36 4.47
CA LYS A 293 22.17 -39.48 4.91
C LYS A 293 22.99 -40.53 5.65
N GLU A 294 24.18 -40.86 5.15
CA GLU A 294 25.11 -41.80 5.79
C GLU A 294 25.61 -41.25 7.13
N ARG A 295 26.13 -40.03 7.16
CA ARG A 295 26.58 -39.38 8.41
C ARG A 295 25.50 -39.33 9.48
N MET A 296 24.26 -38.97 9.11
CA MET A 296 23.15 -38.96 10.08
C MET A 296 22.80 -40.36 10.58
N LYS A 297 22.74 -41.37 9.69
CA LYS A 297 22.51 -42.76 10.10
C LYS A 297 23.58 -43.22 11.09
N ASP A 298 24.84 -42.93 10.82
CA ASP A 298 25.95 -43.35 11.68
C ASP A 298 25.93 -42.65 13.03
N GLN A 299 25.64 -41.34 13.07
CA GLN A 299 25.44 -40.60 14.32
C GLN A 299 24.31 -41.20 15.16
N ILE A 300 23.18 -41.55 14.54
CA ILE A 300 22.03 -42.14 15.24
C ILE A 300 22.33 -43.59 15.68
N ARG A 301 23.01 -44.39 14.86
CA ARG A 301 23.45 -45.75 15.23
C ARG A 301 24.42 -45.72 16.40
N GLN A 302 25.38 -44.79 16.37
CA GLN A 302 26.32 -44.61 17.45
C GLN A 302 25.60 -44.24 18.75
N TRP A 303 24.62 -43.34 18.68
CA TRP A 303 23.76 -43.03 19.82
C TRP A 303 22.99 -44.25 20.35
N PHE A 304 22.44 -45.11 19.48
CA PHE A 304 21.81 -46.38 19.91
C PHE A 304 22.78 -47.28 20.67
N ILE A 305 24.00 -47.43 20.17
CA ILE A 305 25.03 -48.29 20.78
C ILE A 305 25.44 -47.73 22.14
N GLU A 306 25.69 -46.43 22.25
CA GLU A 306 26.08 -45.77 23.49
C GLU A 306 24.98 -45.88 24.56
N CYS A 307 23.73 -45.61 24.19
CA CYS A 307 22.60 -45.77 25.10
C CYS A 307 22.40 -47.24 25.54
N HIS A 308 22.54 -48.19 24.62
CA HIS A 308 22.44 -49.62 24.94
C HIS A 308 23.58 -50.07 25.85
N ALA A 309 24.82 -49.63 25.62
CA ALA A 309 25.96 -49.93 26.47
C ALA A 309 25.77 -49.42 27.92
N LEU A 310 25.09 -48.27 28.08
CA LEU A 310 24.83 -47.68 29.39
C LEU A 310 23.63 -48.30 30.13
N THR A 311 22.55 -48.64 29.40
CA THR A 311 21.27 -49.03 30.01
C THR A 311 20.93 -50.52 29.87
N GLY A 312 21.66 -51.24 29.01
CA GLY A 312 21.39 -52.64 28.67
C GLY A 312 20.15 -52.87 27.80
N ARG A 313 19.54 -51.80 27.26
CA ARG A 313 18.40 -51.85 26.34
C ARG A 313 18.49 -50.73 25.31
N PHE A 314 17.89 -50.93 24.13
CA PHE A 314 17.85 -49.87 23.13
C PHE A 314 16.87 -48.74 23.50
N PRO A 315 17.24 -47.46 23.36
CA PRO A 315 16.43 -46.30 23.77
C PRO A 315 15.18 -46.10 22.87
N ASP A 316 14.16 -45.39 23.36
CA ASP A 316 12.97 -45.06 22.57
C ASP A 316 13.25 -43.90 21.59
N TYR A 317 12.84 -44.06 20.32
CA TYR A 317 13.05 -43.06 19.28
C TYR A 317 11.97 -41.96 19.33
N PRO A 318 12.33 -40.65 19.31
CA PRO A 318 11.36 -39.57 19.32
C PRO A 318 10.43 -39.60 18.12
N ASP A 319 9.14 -39.30 18.31
CA ASP A 319 8.14 -39.24 17.24
C ASP A 319 8.35 -38.05 16.30
N GLU A 320 7.87 -38.18 15.05
CA GLU A 320 7.98 -37.13 14.03
C GLU A 320 7.32 -35.83 14.51
N ALA A 321 6.18 -35.95 15.20
CA ALA A 321 5.46 -34.82 15.81
C ALA A 321 6.24 -34.10 16.92
N SER A 322 7.24 -34.75 17.51
CA SER A 322 8.16 -34.15 18.50
C SER A 322 9.44 -33.61 17.88
N GLY A 323 9.69 -33.81 16.58
CA GLY A 323 10.92 -33.36 15.90
C GLY A 323 11.97 -34.44 15.64
N GLY A 324 11.66 -35.71 15.89
CA GLY A 324 12.51 -36.84 15.49
C GLY A 324 13.94 -36.78 16.05
N SER A 325 14.95 -37.14 15.24
CA SER A 325 16.37 -37.10 15.65
C SER A 325 16.88 -35.71 15.98
N TYR A 326 16.21 -34.64 15.53
CA TYR A 326 16.63 -33.28 15.85
C TYR A 326 16.69 -33.06 17.37
N LEU A 327 15.78 -33.68 18.14
CA LEU A 327 15.78 -33.61 19.60
C LEU A 327 16.93 -34.37 20.27
N ILE A 328 17.52 -35.35 19.60
CA ILE A 328 18.62 -36.15 20.12
C ILE A 328 19.90 -35.32 20.11
N PHE A 329 20.08 -34.50 19.07
CA PHE A 329 21.30 -33.72 18.85
C PHE A 329 21.14 -32.21 19.09
N ALA A 330 19.96 -31.73 19.48
CA ALA A 330 19.82 -30.37 19.99
C ALA A 330 20.61 -30.25 21.29
N ASP A 331 21.54 -29.30 21.38
CA ASP A 331 22.50 -29.09 22.47
C ASP A 331 21.90 -29.33 23.87
N LYS A 332 21.95 -30.59 24.32
CA LYS A 332 21.64 -31.00 25.68
C LYS A 332 22.96 -31.34 26.35
N THR A 333 23.19 -30.81 27.53
CA THR A 333 24.38 -31.18 28.31
C THR A 333 24.35 -32.68 28.64
N PRO A 334 25.50 -33.37 28.75
CA PRO A 334 25.56 -34.82 29.03
C PRO A 334 24.73 -35.24 30.26
N GLU A 335 24.60 -34.36 31.24
CA GLU A 335 23.78 -34.54 32.45
C GLU A 335 22.26 -34.54 32.17
N GLN A 336 21.78 -33.71 31.22
CA GLN A 336 20.37 -33.67 30.84
C GLN A 336 19.95 -34.93 30.08
N VAL A 337 20.83 -35.46 29.23
CA VAL A 337 20.60 -36.74 28.53
C VAL A 337 20.56 -37.89 29.52
N ARG A 338 21.42 -37.87 30.54
CA ARG A 338 21.46 -38.88 31.60
C ARG A 338 20.19 -38.86 32.47
N LEU A 339 19.71 -37.67 32.85
CA LEU A 339 18.45 -37.50 33.57
C LEU A 339 17.22 -37.90 32.75
N ASP A 340 17.18 -37.58 31.45
CA ASP A 340 16.09 -37.99 30.54
C ASP A 340 16.06 -39.53 30.36
N LEU A 341 17.23 -40.17 30.24
CA LEU A 341 17.36 -41.63 30.15
C LEU A 341 16.98 -42.33 31.47
N GLU A 342 17.36 -41.77 32.62
CA GLU A 342 16.94 -42.27 33.94
C GLU A 342 15.42 -42.11 34.14
N ALA A 343 14.83 -41.00 33.67
CA ALA A 343 13.40 -40.78 33.70
C ALA A 343 12.64 -41.76 32.78
N GLN A 344 13.15 -42.05 31.58
CA GLN A 344 12.56 -43.06 30.67
C GLN A 344 12.73 -44.50 31.20
N ALA A 345 13.85 -44.81 31.86
CA ALA A 345 14.05 -46.09 32.54
C ALA A 345 13.09 -46.26 33.75
N GLN A 346 12.74 -45.16 34.43
CA GLN A 346 11.72 -45.16 35.47
C GLN A 346 10.29 -45.19 34.92
N GLU A 347 10.02 -44.56 33.76
CA GLU A 347 8.70 -44.62 33.10
C GLU A 347 8.40 -45.99 32.49
N SER A 348 9.39 -46.68 31.93
CA SER A 348 9.23 -48.06 31.46
C SER A 348 8.96 -49.03 32.63
N ARG A 349 9.56 -48.79 33.80
CA ARG A 349 9.23 -49.51 35.04
C ARG A 349 7.85 -49.14 35.63
N LYS A 350 7.36 -47.91 35.43
CA LYS A 350 6.00 -47.50 35.84
C LYS A 350 4.90 -47.98 34.88
N LYS A 351 5.21 -48.21 33.59
CA LYS A 351 4.24 -48.69 32.59
C LYS A 351 3.80 -50.16 32.77
N ASP A 352 4.52 -50.96 33.56
CA ASP A 352 4.07 -52.30 33.98
C ASP A 352 3.47 -52.35 35.41
N GLN A 353 3.53 -51.25 36.19
CA GLN A 353 2.85 -51.14 37.49
C GLN A 353 1.55 -50.31 37.47
N GLU A 354 1.26 -49.53 36.42
CA GLU A 354 0.00 -48.75 36.31
C GLU A 354 -1.21 -49.50 35.69
N LYS A 355 -1.19 -50.85 35.70
CA LYS A 355 -2.38 -51.67 35.39
C LYS A 355 -3.15 -52.18 36.61
N LYS A 356 -2.74 -51.80 37.81
CA LYS A 356 -3.41 -52.15 39.08
C LYS A 356 -3.54 -50.98 40.05
N GLU A 357 -3.90 -49.79 39.56
CA GLU A 357 -4.43 -48.72 40.44
C GLU A 357 -5.40 -47.83 39.67
N LYS A 358 -6.55 -48.43 39.30
CA LYS A 358 -7.77 -47.73 38.87
C LYS A 358 -8.85 -47.95 39.93
N ASN A 359 -8.70 -47.30 41.08
CA ASN A 359 -9.80 -46.94 41.98
C ASN A 359 -9.22 -46.24 43.23
N LYS A 360 -9.09 -44.91 43.17
CA LYS A 360 -9.24 -43.93 44.25
C LYS A 360 -8.39 -42.68 43.94
N GLU A 361 -8.98 -41.76 43.18
CA GLU A 361 -8.81 -40.32 43.43
C GLU A 361 -9.88 -39.55 42.63
N LYS A 362 -11.11 -39.69 43.11
CA LYS A 362 -12.12 -38.63 43.03
C LYS A 362 -12.24 -38.11 44.45
N GLU A 363 -11.59 -36.99 44.72
CA GLU A 363 -11.79 -36.04 45.84
C GLU A 363 -10.45 -35.49 46.33
N LYS A 364 -9.95 -34.45 45.66
CA LYS A 364 -9.20 -33.32 46.26
C LYS A 364 -8.82 -32.31 45.17
N GLU A 365 -9.84 -31.66 44.62
CA GLU A 365 -9.67 -30.43 43.85
C GLU A 365 -10.84 -29.46 44.17
N LYS A 366 -11.04 -29.21 45.45
CA LYS A 366 -11.93 -28.17 45.99
C LYS A 366 -11.40 -27.72 47.35
N LYS A 367 -10.34 -26.90 47.37
CA LYS A 367 -10.04 -25.89 48.40
C LYS A 367 -8.65 -25.27 48.17
N GLU A 368 -8.53 -24.46 47.12
CA GLU A 368 -7.50 -23.41 47.06
C GLU A 368 -8.00 -22.20 46.25
N LYS A 369 -9.19 -21.73 46.61
CA LYS A 369 -9.76 -20.44 46.18
C LYS A 369 -10.65 -19.91 47.30
N LYS A 370 -10.05 -19.32 48.33
CA LYS A 370 -10.64 -18.33 49.28
C LYS A 370 -9.67 -18.10 50.45
N LYS A 371 -8.74 -17.16 50.28
CA LYS A 371 -8.11 -16.37 51.37
C LYS A 371 -7.28 -15.24 50.74
N LYS A 372 -7.96 -14.15 50.35
CA LYS A 372 -7.43 -12.78 50.26
C LYS A 372 -8.58 -11.85 49.85
N LYS A 373 -9.33 -11.41 50.85
CA LYS A 373 -10.25 -10.26 50.78
C LYS A 373 -10.60 -9.90 52.21
N VAL A 374 -9.85 -8.99 52.82
CA VAL A 374 -10.27 -7.99 53.81
C VAL A 374 -9.08 -7.02 53.98
N LYS A 375 -9.39 -5.72 53.96
CA LYS A 375 -8.56 -4.53 54.23
C LYS A 375 -7.55 -4.10 53.17
N GLU A 376 -8.06 -3.30 52.23
CA GLU A 376 -7.42 -2.05 51.84
C GLU A 376 -8.52 -1.04 51.43
N GLU A 377 -9.12 -0.39 52.43
CA GLU A 377 -9.69 0.95 52.25
C GLU A 377 -8.51 1.93 52.37
N LYS A 378 -7.84 2.17 51.25
CA LYS A 378 -7.01 3.36 51.08
C LYS A 378 -7.64 4.18 49.97
N VAL A 379 -7.97 5.41 50.36
CA VAL A 379 -8.38 6.56 49.55
C VAL A 379 -7.98 6.37 48.08
N LYS A 380 -8.97 6.07 47.23
CA LYS A 380 -8.82 6.12 45.78
C LYS A 380 -8.55 7.57 45.38
N LYS A 381 -7.26 7.96 45.39
CA LYS A 381 -6.76 8.84 44.33
C LYS A 381 -6.99 8.06 43.03
N GLU A 382 -7.73 8.63 42.09
CA GLU A 382 -7.84 8.07 40.75
C GLU A 382 -6.42 7.71 40.26
N PRO A 383 -6.16 6.47 39.80
CA PRO A 383 -4.84 6.14 39.29
C PRO A 383 -4.55 7.11 38.13
N GLU A 384 -3.46 7.88 38.22
CA GLU A 384 -3.06 8.77 37.13
C GLU A 384 -2.99 7.93 35.85
N VAL A 385 -3.76 8.35 34.82
CA VAL A 385 -3.82 7.63 33.55
C VAL A 385 -2.45 7.71 32.89
N MET A 386 -1.71 6.60 32.94
CA MET A 386 -0.38 6.48 32.34
C MET A 386 -0.51 6.15 30.85
N PHE A 387 0.16 6.92 30.01
CA PHE A 387 0.29 6.61 28.59
C PHE A 387 1.44 5.61 28.39
N ARG A 388 1.16 4.48 27.74
CA ARG A 388 2.17 3.46 27.40
C ARG A 388 1.94 2.97 25.98
N VAL A 389 2.98 3.00 25.15
CA VAL A 389 2.95 2.44 23.78
C VAL A 389 2.75 0.92 23.84
N LEU A 390 1.88 0.38 22.98
CA LEU A 390 1.68 -1.07 22.90
C LEU A 390 2.92 -1.77 22.30
N PRO A 391 3.23 -3.01 22.71
CA PRO A 391 4.29 -3.79 22.09
C PRO A 391 4.08 -3.91 20.57
N SER A 392 5.14 -3.62 19.82
CA SER A 392 5.12 -3.66 18.36
C SER A 392 5.16 -5.09 17.83
N LYS A 393 4.37 -5.38 16.79
CA LYS A 393 4.49 -6.63 16.02
C LYS A 393 5.51 -6.51 14.89
N SER A 394 5.81 -5.29 14.47
CA SER A 394 6.72 -5.00 13.36
C SER A 394 8.19 -4.99 13.78
N ILE A 395 8.51 -4.57 15.01
CA ILE A 395 9.90 -4.49 15.49
C ILE A 395 10.66 -5.83 15.42
N PRO A 396 10.09 -6.99 15.81
CA PRO A 396 10.80 -8.27 15.63
C PRO A 396 11.18 -8.57 14.18
N VAL A 397 10.32 -8.21 13.22
CA VAL A 397 10.58 -8.40 11.78
C VAL A 397 11.67 -7.44 11.30
N ILE A 398 11.64 -6.20 11.78
CA ILE A 398 12.66 -5.18 11.46
C ILE A 398 14.02 -5.61 12.02
N ASN A 399 14.09 -6.06 13.27
CA ASN A 399 15.33 -6.52 13.90
C ASN A 399 15.91 -7.73 13.16
N ALA A 400 15.09 -8.75 12.87
CA ALA A 400 15.55 -9.91 12.12
C ALA A 400 16.12 -9.53 10.73
N GLY A 401 15.48 -8.59 10.03
CA GLY A 401 16.01 -8.10 8.75
C GLY A 401 17.29 -7.26 8.90
N HIS A 402 17.40 -6.47 9.97
CA HIS A 402 18.60 -5.70 10.24
C HIS A 402 19.78 -6.60 10.65
N GLU A 403 19.55 -7.64 11.44
CA GLU A 403 20.53 -8.65 11.80
C GLU A 403 21.03 -9.43 10.59
N GLU A 404 20.13 -9.82 9.68
CA GLU A 404 20.49 -10.47 8.42
C GLU A 404 21.38 -9.56 7.55
N TYR A 405 21.05 -8.26 7.47
CA TYR A 405 21.90 -7.29 6.78
C TYR A 405 23.29 -7.22 7.41
N THR A 406 23.37 -7.08 8.73
CA THR A 406 24.64 -6.89 9.45
C THR A 406 25.52 -8.14 9.39
N SER A 407 24.94 -9.34 9.46
CA SER A 407 25.67 -10.60 9.42
C SER A 407 26.07 -11.03 8.00
N VAL A 408 25.18 -10.87 7.01
CA VAL A 408 25.38 -11.41 5.66
C VAL A 408 25.90 -10.36 4.67
N TRP A 409 25.35 -9.14 4.70
CA TRP A 409 25.51 -8.18 3.60
C TRP A 409 26.46 -7.02 3.90
N LYS A 410 26.58 -6.58 5.16
CA LYS A 410 27.39 -5.42 5.56
C LYS A 410 28.88 -5.59 5.27
N SER A 411 29.41 -6.82 5.37
CA SER A 411 30.84 -7.14 5.18
C SER A 411 31.17 -7.53 3.73
N ARG A 412 30.18 -7.80 2.89
CA ARG A 412 30.37 -8.16 1.49
C ARG A 412 30.60 -6.89 0.68
N TYR A 413 31.85 -6.43 0.67
CA TYR A 413 32.29 -5.31 -0.17
C TYR A 413 32.23 -5.72 -1.64
N ASP A 414 31.06 -5.52 -2.22
CA ASP A 414 30.91 -5.38 -3.65
C ASP A 414 31.74 -4.15 -4.07
N ASN A 415 32.76 -4.35 -4.91
CA ASN A 415 33.57 -3.29 -5.51
C ASN A 415 32.70 -2.21 -6.18
N LYS A 416 33.30 -1.16 -6.74
CA LYS A 416 32.60 -0.06 -7.43
C LYS A 416 31.45 -0.48 -8.39
N HIS A 417 31.45 -1.73 -8.86
CA HIS A 417 30.34 -2.40 -9.56
C HIS A 417 29.94 -3.71 -8.86
N PRO A 418 28.92 -3.67 -7.97
CA PRO A 418 28.34 -4.86 -7.36
C PRO A 418 27.84 -5.84 -8.42
N SER A 419 28.15 -7.13 -8.26
CA SER A 419 27.55 -8.13 -9.15
C SER A 419 26.03 -8.12 -8.89
N GLN A 420 25.23 -7.88 -9.93
CA GLN A 420 23.77 -7.93 -9.82
C GLN A 420 23.23 -9.36 -9.79
N ASN A 421 24.13 -10.34 -9.90
CA ASN A 421 23.80 -11.75 -9.86
C ASN A 421 23.52 -12.17 -8.41
N PHE A 422 22.73 -13.22 -8.24
CA PHE A 422 22.52 -13.80 -6.92
C PHE A 422 23.83 -14.35 -6.36
N ASP A 423 23.94 -14.36 -5.04
CA ASP A 423 25.03 -15.03 -4.36
C ASP A 423 24.74 -16.54 -4.26
N SER A 424 25.55 -17.31 -4.97
CA SER A 424 25.48 -18.77 -5.03
C SER A 424 25.82 -19.43 -3.71
N GLU A 425 26.70 -18.85 -2.89
CA GLU A 425 27.10 -19.45 -1.61
C GLU A 425 25.96 -19.37 -0.60
N THR A 426 25.38 -18.17 -0.40
CA THR A 426 24.21 -18.02 0.48
C THR A 426 23.05 -18.90 0.02
N LEU A 427 22.81 -18.99 -1.30
CA LEU A 427 21.77 -19.87 -1.84
C LEU A 427 22.05 -21.35 -1.51
N ARG A 428 23.29 -21.81 -1.71
CA ARG A 428 23.69 -23.19 -1.43
C ARG A 428 23.55 -23.50 0.07
N GLU A 429 23.90 -22.58 0.96
CA GLU A 429 23.73 -22.75 2.40
C GLU A 429 22.26 -22.83 2.83
N GLU A 430 21.40 -21.94 2.31
CA GLU A 430 19.96 -21.98 2.59
C GLU A 430 19.33 -23.31 2.11
N LYS A 431 19.67 -23.74 0.89
CA LYS A 431 19.14 -24.99 0.32
C LYS A 431 19.71 -26.22 1.02
N ARG A 432 20.97 -26.18 1.45
CA ARG A 432 21.60 -27.24 2.25
C ARG A 432 20.82 -27.51 3.53
N LYS A 433 20.40 -26.47 4.26
CA LYS A 433 19.55 -26.63 5.47
C LYS A 433 18.21 -27.28 5.16
N GLN A 434 17.59 -26.92 4.03
CA GLN A 434 16.31 -27.51 3.61
C GLN A 434 16.48 -29.00 3.26
N VAL A 435 17.47 -29.34 2.44
CA VAL A 435 17.79 -30.73 2.06
C VAL A 435 18.15 -31.56 3.30
N GLU A 436 18.94 -31.00 4.22
CA GLU A 436 19.29 -31.65 5.48
C GLU A 436 18.05 -32.05 6.30
N MET A 437 17.07 -31.14 6.43
CA MET A 437 15.83 -31.46 7.15
C MET A 437 14.99 -32.54 6.45
N GLU A 438 14.88 -32.50 5.12
CA GLU A 438 14.14 -33.51 4.35
C GLU A 438 14.80 -34.89 4.43
N ILE A 439 16.14 -34.94 4.31
CA ILE A 439 16.91 -36.17 4.49
C ILE A 439 16.78 -36.68 5.92
N ARG A 440 16.79 -35.79 6.93
CA ARG A 440 16.64 -36.18 8.34
C ARG A 440 15.31 -36.91 8.59
N VAL A 441 14.22 -36.46 7.98
CA VAL A 441 12.92 -37.16 8.06
C VAL A 441 13.01 -38.58 7.46
N GLN A 442 13.68 -38.73 6.31
CA GLN A 442 13.88 -40.05 5.70
C GLN A 442 14.79 -40.96 6.54
N VAL A 443 15.85 -40.40 7.11
CA VAL A 443 16.77 -41.12 8.00
C VAL A 443 16.03 -41.56 9.26
N ASP A 444 15.24 -40.70 9.87
CA ASP A 444 14.45 -41.02 11.06
C ASP A 444 13.53 -42.22 10.85
N GLU A 445 12.85 -42.28 9.70
CA GLU A 445 12.00 -43.42 9.37
C GLU A 445 12.80 -44.72 9.21
N LEU A 446 13.95 -44.66 8.53
CA LEU A 446 14.84 -45.82 8.39
C LEU A 446 15.42 -46.27 9.74
N MET A 447 15.84 -45.32 10.58
CA MET A 447 16.40 -45.60 11.90
C MET A 447 15.37 -46.16 12.87
N ARG A 448 14.09 -45.77 12.78
CA ARG A 448 13.00 -46.44 13.52
C ARG A 448 12.85 -47.90 13.14
N GLN A 449 12.96 -48.21 11.84
CA GLN A 449 12.87 -49.58 11.34
C GLN A 449 14.08 -50.40 11.76
N GLU A 450 15.29 -49.84 11.67
CA GLU A 450 16.51 -50.47 12.18
C GLU A 450 16.42 -50.74 13.69
N LEU A 451 16.01 -49.76 14.48
CA LEU A 451 15.82 -49.90 15.93
C LEU A 451 14.82 -51.01 16.27
N LYS A 452 13.72 -51.11 15.52
CA LYS A 452 12.73 -52.18 15.69
C LYS A 452 13.36 -53.56 15.43
N ASN A 453 14.18 -53.68 14.39
CA ASN A 453 14.89 -54.92 14.07
C ASN A 453 15.95 -55.27 15.12
N LEU A 454 16.68 -54.27 15.63
CA LEU A 454 17.69 -54.45 16.69
C LEU A 454 17.04 -54.91 18.01
N ARG A 455 15.91 -54.32 18.40
CA ARG A 455 15.14 -54.76 19.58
C ARG A 455 14.62 -56.19 19.44
N LEU A 456 14.16 -56.57 18.24
CA LEU A 456 13.73 -57.95 17.96
C LEU A 456 14.92 -58.93 18.05
N ALA A 457 16.08 -58.56 17.51
CA ALA A 457 17.24 -59.44 17.43
C ALA A 457 17.99 -59.59 18.76
N VAL A 458 18.17 -58.50 19.51
CA VAL A 458 19.02 -58.46 20.72
C VAL A 458 18.19 -58.58 21.99
N ASP A 459 17.19 -57.71 22.16
CA ASP A 459 16.40 -57.64 23.39
C ASP A 459 15.36 -58.79 23.48
N ARG A 460 15.18 -59.55 22.38
CA ARG A 460 14.12 -60.59 22.20
C ARG A 460 12.73 -60.07 22.57
N GLU A 461 12.52 -58.77 22.48
CA GLU A 461 11.21 -58.16 22.69
C GLU A 461 10.40 -58.26 21.40
N GLU A 462 9.48 -59.21 21.34
CA GLU A 462 8.37 -59.13 20.39
C GLU A 462 7.64 -57.82 20.66
N THR A 463 7.73 -56.89 19.71
CA THR A 463 6.95 -55.67 19.79
C THR A 463 5.49 -56.05 19.89
N ARG A 464 4.89 -55.89 21.09
CA ARG A 464 3.44 -55.72 21.21
C ARG A 464 3.07 -54.69 20.14
N PRO A 465 2.09 -54.95 19.26
CA PRO A 465 1.73 -54.01 18.23
C PRO A 465 1.50 -52.67 18.92
N LEU A 466 2.36 -51.69 18.61
CA LEU A 466 2.08 -50.31 18.89
C LEU A 466 0.71 -50.10 18.28
N LYS A 467 -0.32 -50.10 19.14
CA LYS A 467 -1.62 -49.60 18.79
C LYS A 467 -1.28 -48.24 18.23
N SER A 468 -1.35 -48.11 16.89
CA SER A 468 -1.42 -46.83 16.20
C SER A 468 -2.21 -45.95 17.13
N PRO A 469 -1.63 -44.84 17.66
CA PRO A 469 -2.31 -44.07 18.68
C PRO A 469 -3.71 -43.89 18.14
N LYS A 470 -4.71 -44.48 18.83
CA LYS A 470 -6.12 -44.26 18.48
C LYS A 470 -6.14 -42.76 18.35
N LYS A 471 -6.31 -42.23 17.14
CA LYS A 471 -6.42 -40.80 16.90
C LYS A 471 -7.31 -40.37 18.04
N LYS A 472 -6.75 -39.69 19.05
CA LYS A 472 -7.55 -39.13 20.14
C LYS A 472 -8.42 -38.22 19.34
N GLY A 473 -9.65 -38.66 19.07
CA GLY A 473 -10.52 -38.06 18.09
C GLY A 473 -10.52 -36.61 18.48
N GLY A 474 -9.82 -35.79 17.68
CA GLY A 474 -9.30 -34.51 18.13
C GLY A 474 -10.46 -33.85 18.79
N LYS A 475 -10.38 -33.67 20.12
CA LYS A 475 -11.46 -33.22 20.99
C LYS A 475 -12.06 -32.04 20.24
N LYS A 476 -13.19 -32.24 19.53
CA LYS A 476 -13.63 -31.39 18.41
C LYS A 476 -13.48 -29.98 18.93
N SER A 477 -12.41 -29.32 18.50
CA SER A 477 -12.00 -28.03 19.07
C SER A 477 -13.23 -27.18 18.88
N GLY A 478 -13.91 -26.86 19.99
CA GLY A 478 -15.35 -26.60 20.02
C GLY A 478 -15.70 -25.85 18.77
N LYS A 479 -16.39 -26.55 17.83
CA LYS A 479 -16.55 -26.13 16.43
C LYS A 479 -17.15 -24.74 16.52
N LYS A 480 -16.31 -23.69 16.54
CA LYS A 480 -16.75 -22.30 16.45
C LYS A 480 -17.65 -22.38 15.25
N LYS A 481 -18.96 -22.13 15.45
CA LYS A 481 -19.97 -22.24 14.39
C LYS A 481 -19.45 -21.41 13.22
N LYS A 482 -18.67 -22.03 12.32
CA LYS A 482 -18.29 -21.45 11.04
C LYS A 482 -19.63 -21.29 10.38
N GLU A 483 -20.01 -20.05 10.13
CA GLU A 483 -21.31 -19.73 9.57
C GLU A 483 -21.47 -20.60 8.32
N LYS A 484 -22.62 -21.27 8.21
CA LYS A 484 -22.86 -22.24 7.15
C LYS A 484 -22.76 -21.47 5.83
N ASP A 485 -21.82 -21.85 4.98
CA ASP A 485 -21.73 -21.29 3.64
C ASP A 485 -23.08 -21.51 2.96
N LEU A 486 -23.73 -20.44 2.51
CA LEU A 486 -25.02 -20.48 1.83
C LEU A 486 -24.89 -20.90 0.36
N THR A 487 -23.64 -21.03 -0.14
CA THR A 487 -23.31 -21.32 -1.54
C THR A 487 -22.18 -22.36 -1.69
N PRO A 488 -22.23 -23.51 -0.99
CA PRO A 488 -21.13 -24.49 -1.04
C PRO A 488 -20.98 -25.12 -2.43
N ASP A 489 -22.08 -25.27 -3.16
CA ASP A 489 -22.13 -25.99 -4.44
C ASP A 489 -21.78 -25.12 -5.66
N ARG A 490 -21.47 -23.83 -5.44
CA ARG A 490 -21.22 -22.85 -6.52
C ARG A 490 -19.75 -22.46 -6.61
N SER A 491 -19.22 -22.44 -7.83
CA SER A 491 -17.85 -22.00 -8.12
C SER A 491 -17.70 -20.49 -7.91
N VAL A 492 -16.46 -20.06 -7.65
CA VAL A 492 -16.12 -18.64 -7.45
C VAL A 492 -16.40 -17.83 -8.71
N ASP A 493 -16.08 -18.40 -9.87
CA ASP A 493 -16.26 -17.73 -11.16
C ASP A 493 -17.75 -17.49 -11.46
N SER A 494 -18.62 -18.46 -11.16
CA SER A 494 -20.07 -18.28 -11.31
C SER A 494 -20.61 -17.18 -10.40
N LEU A 495 -20.11 -17.10 -9.15
CA LEU A 495 -20.50 -16.03 -8.23
C LEU A 495 -19.96 -14.67 -8.69
N PHE A 496 -18.73 -14.64 -9.21
CA PHE A 496 -18.13 -13.43 -9.75
C PHE A 496 -18.92 -12.92 -10.96
N GLU A 497 -19.22 -13.79 -11.92
CA GLU A 497 -20.06 -13.48 -13.08
C GLU A 497 -21.42 -12.93 -12.66
N GLU A 498 -22.12 -13.59 -11.74
CA GLU A 498 -23.41 -13.11 -11.22
C GLU A 498 -23.29 -11.70 -10.62
N LEU A 499 -22.26 -11.44 -9.81
CA LEU A 499 -22.04 -10.12 -9.21
C LEU A 499 -21.70 -9.04 -10.25
N VAL A 500 -21.02 -9.40 -11.34
CA VAL A 500 -20.73 -8.48 -12.45
C VAL A 500 -22.02 -8.19 -13.25
N ILE A 501 -22.80 -9.21 -13.60
CA ILE A 501 -24.07 -9.08 -14.33
C ILE A 501 -25.05 -8.21 -13.56
N ILE A 502 -25.14 -8.41 -12.24
CA ILE A 502 -25.98 -7.61 -11.36
C ILE A 502 -25.40 -6.21 -11.14
N GLY A 503 -24.17 -5.92 -11.57
CA GLY A 503 -23.54 -4.59 -11.43
C GLY A 503 -23.09 -4.26 -10.00
N LEU A 504 -22.81 -5.29 -9.19
CA LEU A 504 -22.23 -5.15 -7.86
C LEU A 504 -20.72 -5.08 -7.92
N ILE A 505 -20.07 -5.83 -8.82
CA ILE A 505 -18.65 -5.64 -9.14
C ILE A 505 -18.55 -4.63 -10.28
N LYS A 506 -17.76 -3.58 -10.08
CA LYS A 506 -17.60 -2.49 -11.05
C LYS A 506 -16.16 -2.34 -11.49
N LYS A 507 -15.96 -1.97 -12.76
CA LYS A 507 -14.65 -1.51 -13.26
C LYS A 507 -14.30 -0.20 -12.55
N SER A 508 -13.20 -0.19 -11.79
CA SER A 508 -12.68 1.05 -11.20
C SER A 508 -12.13 1.96 -12.29
N ALA A 509 -12.37 3.27 -12.17
CA ALA A 509 -11.66 4.25 -12.97
C ALA A 509 -10.18 4.26 -12.56
N LEU A 510 -9.29 4.45 -13.54
CA LEU A 510 -7.85 4.56 -13.29
C LEU A 510 -7.55 5.96 -12.77
N VAL A 511 -7.43 6.08 -11.45
CA VAL A 511 -7.12 7.32 -10.76
C VAL A 511 -6.09 7.01 -9.69
N THR A 512 -5.02 7.78 -9.61
CA THR A 512 -3.99 7.60 -8.57
C THR A 512 -4.33 8.42 -7.34
N LEU A 513 -3.75 8.06 -6.20
CA LEU A 513 -3.94 8.87 -4.99
C LEU A 513 -3.31 10.27 -5.14
N SER A 514 -2.26 10.38 -5.95
CA SER A 514 -1.58 11.66 -6.26
C SER A 514 -2.45 12.65 -7.03
N ASP A 515 -3.49 12.17 -7.73
CA ASP A 515 -4.46 13.02 -8.43
C ASP A 515 -5.39 13.75 -7.45
N TYR A 516 -5.49 13.30 -6.19
CA TYR A 516 -6.23 13.99 -5.14
C TYR A 516 -5.44 15.20 -4.62
N ILE A 517 -5.62 16.34 -5.29
CA ILE A 517 -4.86 17.56 -5.05
C ILE A 517 -5.30 18.25 -3.75
N GLY A 518 -4.32 18.63 -2.94
CA GLY A 518 -4.50 19.31 -1.66
C GLY A 518 -3.16 19.75 -1.09
N ASP A 519 -3.14 20.87 -0.37
CA ASP A 519 -1.95 21.38 0.33
C ASP A 519 -2.03 21.05 1.83
N CYS A 520 -0.89 21.10 2.51
CA CYS A 520 -0.78 20.80 3.94
C CYS A 520 -1.00 22.03 4.82
N LEU A 521 -1.31 21.81 6.09
CA LEU A 521 -1.46 22.89 7.07
C LEU A 521 -0.09 23.28 7.67
N TYR A 522 0.44 24.44 7.27
CA TYR A 522 1.77 24.92 7.69
C TYR A 522 1.83 25.52 9.11
N LEU A 523 0.70 25.93 9.69
CA LEU A 523 0.63 26.68 10.96
C LEU A 523 -0.31 26.02 11.98
N GLY A 524 -0.40 24.69 11.97
CA GLY A 524 -1.30 23.93 12.84
C GLY A 524 -1.03 24.12 14.33
N SER A 525 0.25 24.11 14.75
CA SER A 525 0.64 24.34 16.14
C SER A 525 0.28 25.76 16.59
N THR A 526 0.44 26.75 15.71
CA THR A 526 0.10 28.15 16.00
C THR A 526 -1.40 28.34 16.18
N LEU A 527 -2.22 27.67 15.36
CA LEU A 527 -3.67 27.67 15.51
C LEU A 527 -4.10 27.05 16.85
N THR A 528 -3.44 25.96 17.22
CA THR A 528 -3.73 25.24 18.47
C THR A 528 -3.40 26.12 19.68
N LEU A 529 -2.26 26.84 19.67
CA LEU A 529 -1.93 27.85 20.68
C LEU A 529 -2.94 29.00 20.75
N ALA A 530 -3.53 29.37 19.62
CA ALA A 530 -4.57 30.39 19.54
C ALA A 530 -5.96 29.86 19.94
N ASN A 531 -6.04 28.68 20.55
CA ASN A 531 -7.28 27.99 20.93
C ASN A 531 -8.26 27.78 19.75
N LYS A 532 -7.73 27.70 18.53
CA LYS A 532 -8.48 27.35 17.32
C LYS A 532 -8.14 25.93 16.93
N MET A 533 -9.13 25.04 16.95
CA MET A 533 -8.90 23.66 16.56
C MET A 533 -8.57 23.60 15.05
N PRO A 534 -7.40 23.06 14.68
CA PRO A 534 -7.03 22.92 13.28
C PRO A 534 -7.96 21.91 12.60
N MET A 535 -8.55 22.31 11.47
CA MET A 535 -9.34 21.42 10.64
C MET A 535 -8.43 20.57 9.75
N PRO A 536 -8.84 19.34 9.36
CA PRO A 536 -8.09 18.52 8.42
C PRO A 536 -7.79 19.26 7.11
N SER A 537 -6.58 19.19 6.61
CA SER A 537 -6.29 19.63 5.24
C SER A 537 -6.64 18.52 4.23
N LEU A 538 -6.82 18.87 2.95
CA LEU A 538 -7.00 17.85 1.90
C LEU A 538 -5.76 16.95 1.77
N PHE A 539 -4.57 17.47 2.07
CA PHE A 539 -3.36 16.67 2.19
C PHE A 539 -3.47 15.62 3.30
N ASP A 540 -3.97 15.98 4.48
CA ASP A 540 -4.14 15.02 5.59
C ASP A 540 -5.10 13.89 5.22
N ILE A 541 -6.16 14.19 4.47
CA ILE A 541 -7.08 13.18 3.95
C ILE A 541 -6.36 12.24 2.99
N ARG A 542 -5.54 12.78 2.08
CA ARG A 542 -4.71 11.97 1.18
C ARG A 542 -3.79 11.03 1.95
N GLN A 543 -3.07 11.55 2.96
CA GLN A 543 -2.16 10.74 3.76
C GLN A 543 -2.88 9.68 4.59
N ASN A 544 -4.01 10.02 5.21
CA ASN A 544 -4.82 9.04 5.93
C ASN A 544 -5.39 7.96 5.00
N MET A 545 -5.73 8.30 3.76
CA MET A 545 -6.14 7.31 2.75
C MET A 545 -4.98 6.42 2.30
N ALA A 546 -3.76 6.95 2.19
CA ALA A 546 -2.58 6.12 1.95
C ALA A 546 -2.34 5.12 3.09
N LEU A 547 -2.39 5.58 4.35
CA LEU A 547 -2.17 4.76 5.54
C LEU A 547 -3.28 3.72 5.76
N TYR A 548 -4.53 4.18 5.79
CA TYR A 548 -5.66 3.32 6.12
C TYR A 548 -6.17 2.53 4.92
N GLY A 549 -6.17 3.12 3.72
CA GLY A 549 -6.69 2.52 2.49
C GLY A 549 -5.68 1.68 1.73
N VAL A 550 -4.49 2.22 1.49
CA VAL A 550 -3.53 1.64 0.54
C VAL A 550 -2.56 0.69 1.22
N LEU A 551 -1.76 1.16 2.19
CA LEU A 551 -0.70 0.34 2.82
C LEU A 551 -1.26 -0.94 3.46
N ARG A 552 -2.44 -0.85 4.09
CA ARG A 552 -3.09 -1.99 4.74
C ARG A 552 -3.65 -3.03 3.77
N LEU A 553 -3.93 -2.67 2.52
CA LEU A 553 -4.41 -3.63 1.50
C LEU A 553 -3.30 -4.11 0.58
N GLY A 554 -2.23 -3.33 0.44
CA GLY A 554 -1.18 -3.58 -0.55
C GLY A 554 -0.38 -4.86 -0.31
N SER A 555 0.00 -5.14 0.95
CA SER A 555 0.74 -6.36 1.33
C SER A 555 0.00 -7.17 2.40
N HIS A 556 0.10 -8.50 2.32
CA HIS A 556 -0.38 -9.40 3.37
C HIS A 556 0.34 -9.19 4.69
N ASP A 557 1.67 -8.99 4.64
CA ASP A 557 2.50 -8.88 5.84
C ASP A 557 2.19 -7.59 6.59
N ILE A 558 2.09 -6.47 5.85
CA ILE A 558 1.68 -5.17 6.42
C ILE A 558 0.30 -5.30 7.06
N HIS A 559 -0.66 -5.93 6.38
CA HIS A 559 -2.02 -6.12 6.90
C HIS A 559 -2.05 -6.89 8.22
N THR A 560 -1.23 -7.96 8.32
CA THR A 560 -1.18 -8.84 9.48
C THR A 560 -0.49 -8.18 10.69
N MET A 561 0.55 -7.39 10.43
CA MET A 561 1.29 -6.65 11.46
C MET A 561 0.49 -5.45 11.98
N ALA A 562 -0.17 -4.70 11.10
CA ALA A 562 -0.84 -3.46 11.47
C ALA A 562 -2.06 -3.67 12.40
N PRO A 563 -2.42 -2.67 13.23
CA PRO A 563 -3.63 -2.73 14.07
C PRO A 563 -4.89 -2.85 13.21
N LEU A 564 -5.67 -3.93 13.29
CA LEU A 564 -6.75 -4.21 12.33
C LEU A 564 -7.76 -3.05 12.16
N VAL A 565 -7.88 -2.55 10.94
CA VAL A 565 -8.90 -1.58 10.50
C VAL A 565 -9.71 -2.20 9.38
N ARG A 566 -11.02 -2.36 9.59
CA ARG A 566 -11.93 -3.01 8.62
C ARG A 566 -12.75 -2.03 7.78
N SER A 567 -12.97 -0.83 8.31
CA SER A 567 -13.96 0.09 7.76
C SER A 567 -13.57 1.56 7.95
N ILE A 568 -13.65 2.31 6.85
CA ILE A 568 -13.37 3.75 6.78
C ILE A 568 -14.64 4.48 6.33
N LEU A 569 -14.97 5.60 6.96
CA LEU A 569 -16.04 6.50 6.53
C LEU A 569 -15.47 7.83 6.08
N LEU A 570 -15.75 8.22 4.83
CA LEU A 570 -15.46 9.54 4.29
C LEU A 570 -16.70 10.43 4.42
N VAL A 571 -16.57 11.49 5.21
CA VAL A 571 -17.66 12.44 5.51
C VAL A 571 -17.29 13.80 4.96
N GLY A 572 -18.13 14.40 4.12
CA GLY A 572 -17.92 15.77 3.68
C GLY A 572 -18.92 16.19 2.60
N PRO A 573 -18.92 17.48 2.22
CA PRO A 573 -19.84 18.02 1.23
C PRO A 573 -19.76 17.29 -0.12
N SER A 574 -20.80 17.44 -0.94
CA SER A 574 -20.77 16.91 -2.31
C SER A 574 -19.64 17.54 -3.13
N GLY A 575 -19.13 16.82 -4.14
CA GLY A 575 -18.06 17.34 -5.01
C GLY A 575 -16.64 17.40 -4.42
N MET A 576 -16.40 16.87 -3.22
CA MET A 576 -15.06 16.81 -2.58
C MET A 576 -14.17 15.63 -3.00
N GLY A 577 -14.56 14.87 -4.04
CA GLY A 577 -13.78 13.73 -4.51
C GLY A 577 -13.84 12.47 -3.62
N LYS A 578 -14.86 12.32 -2.77
CA LYS A 578 -15.02 11.12 -1.90
C LYS A 578 -15.00 9.80 -2.67
N LYS A 579 -15.72 9.74 -3.80
CA LYS A 579 -15.75 8.57 -4.70
C LYS A 579 -14.41 8.36 -5.42
N MET A 580 -13.74 9.45 -5.80
CA MET A 580 -12.41 9.42 -6.43
C MET A 580 -11.38 8.78 -5.49
N LEU A 581 -11.41 9.10 -4.19
CA LEU A 581 -10.52 8.48 -3.20
C LEU A 581 -10.73 6.97 -3.09
N VAL A 582 -11.97 6.48 -3.19
CA VAL A 582 -12.26 5.03 -3.21
C VAL A 582 -11.63 4.38 -4.44
N GLN A 583 -11.81 4.99 -5.61
CA GLN A 583 -11.22 4.51 -6.87
C GLN A 583 -9.69 4.58 -6.85
N ALA A 584 -9.12 5.58 -6.17
CA ALA A 584 -7.69 5.69 -5.97
C ALA A 584 -7.15 4.52 -5.15
N VAL A 585 -7.81 4.15 -4.04
CA VAL A 585 -7.41 2.97 -3.27
C VAL A 585 -7.46 1.70 -4.13
N CYS A 586 -8.52 1.51 -4.91
CA CYS A 586 -8.62 0.37 -5.83
C CYS A 586 -7.51 0.34 -6.88
N THR A 587 -7.16 1.51 -7.44
CA THR A 587 -6.09 1.63 -8.44
C THR A 587 -4.75 1.30 -7.81
N GLU A 588 -4.38 1.97 -6.72
CA GLU A 588 -3.07 1.79 -6.06
C GLU A 588 -2.83 0.35 -5.57
N THR A 589 -3.89 -0.33 -5.14
CA THR A 589 -3.79 -1.70 -4.57
C THR A 589 -4.13 -2.82 -5.55
N GLY A 590 -4.66 -2.49 -6.75
CA GLY A 590 -5.18 -3.50 -7.69
C GLY A 590 -6.42 -4.26 -7.16
N ALA A 591 -7.17 -3.65 -6.23
CA ALA A 591 -8.30 -4.29 -5.55
C ALA A 591 -9.60 -4.27 -6.37
N ASN A 592 -10.41 -5.32 -6.19
CA ASN A 592 -11.75 -5.38 -6.76
C ASN A 592 -12.69 -4.37 -6.07
N LEU A 593 -13.53 -3.68 -6.85
CA LEU A 593 -14.50 -2.72 -6.33
C LEU A 593 -15.91 -3.33 -6.31
N PHE A 594 -16.44 -3.55 -5.11
CA PHE A 594 -17.83 -3.93 -4.89
C PHE A 594 -18.66 -2.70 -4.52
N ASP A 595 -19.80 -2.47 -5.17
CA ASP A 595 -20.70 -1.35 -4.91
C ASP A 595 -21.99 -1.85 -4.25
N LEU A 596 -22.07 -1.68 -2.93
CA LEU A 596 -23.25 -1.96 -2.10
C LEU A 596 -24.02 -0.69 -1.72
N SER A 597 -23.92 0.36 -2.56
CA SER A 597 -24.71 1.58 -2.36
C SER A 597 -26.21 1.27 -2.41
N PRO A 598 -27.05 1.84 -1.53
CA PRO A 598 -28.50 1.58 -1.52
C PRO A 598 -29.18 1.80 -2.86
N ASP A 599 -28.75 2.82 -3.61
CA ASP A 599 -29.25 3.12 -4.95
C ASP A 599 -28.92 2.00 -5.96
N ASN A 600 -27.75 1.37 -5.82
CA ASN A 600 -27.36 0.22 -6.64
C ASN A 600 -28.07 -1.07 -6.21
N LEU A 601 -28.57 -1.15 -4.98
CA LEU A 601 -29.17 -2.35 -4.39
C LEU A 601 -30.66 -2.49 -4.70
N MET A 602 -31.32 -1.46 -5.21
CA MET A 602 -32.75 -1.50 -5.51
C MET A 602 -33.11 -2.70 -6.41
N GLY A 603 -34.16 -3.44 -6.02
CA GLY A 603 -34.68 -4.60 -6.78
C GLY A 603 -33.84 -5.87 -6.76
N LYS A 604 -32.56 -5.81 -6.35
CA LYS A 604 -31.64 -6.97 -6.37
C LYS A 604 -31.82 -7.83 -5.12
N TYR A 605 -31.90 -9.15 -5.26
CA TYR A 605 -32.10 -10.11 -4.15
C TYR A 605 -33.20 -9.67 -3.15
N PRO A 606 -34.48 -9.69 -3.55
CA PRO A 606 -35.57 -9.29 -2.67
C PRO A 606 -35.71 -10.22 -1.45
N GLY A 607 -36.28 -9.67 -0.37
CA GLY A 607 -36.54 -10.40 0.87
C GLY A 607 -35.35 -10.48 1.84
N LYS A 608 -35.63 -10.92 3.07
CA LYS A 608 -34.62 -11.01 4.15
C LYS A 608 -33.51 -12.01 3.82
N ASN A 609 -33.89 -13.17 3.27
CA ASN A 609 -32.93 -14.19 2.86
C ASN A 609 -32.09 -13.73 1.67
N GLY A 610 -32.67 -12.93 0.76
CA GLY A 610 -31.97 -12.31 -0.36
C GLY A 610 -30.88 -11.35 0.09
N ALA A 611 -31.18 -10.45 1.03
CA ALA A 611 -30.19 -9.53 1.59
C ALA A 611 -29.04 -10.27 2.30
N GLN A 612 -29.35 -11.33 3.05
CA GLN A 612 -28.34 -12.17 3.70
C GLN A 612 -27.47 -12.90 2.67
N LEU A 613 -28.08 -13.50 1.64
CA LEU A 613 -27.38 -14.20 0.57
C LEU A 613 -26.46 -13.26 -0.21
N LEU A 614 -26.94 -12.07 -0.56
CA LEU A 614 -26.16 -11.02 -1.22
C LEU A 614 -24.90 -10.68 -0.43
N VAL A 615 -25.03 -10.34 0.85
CA VAL A 615 -23.89 -10.00 1.70
C VAL A 615 -22.94 -11.19 1.82
N HIS A 616 -23.47 -12.41 1.95
CA HIS A 616 -22.67 -13.62 2.00
C HIS A 616 -21.83 -13.85 0.73
N ILE A 617 -22.46 -13.76 -0.46
CA ILE A 617 -21.78 -13.93 -1.75
C ILE A 617 -20.70 -12.86 -1.92
N VAL A 618 -21.02 -11.60 -1.65
CA VAL A 618 -20.05 -10.48 -1.79
C VAL A 618 -18.84 -10.68 -0.88
N PHE A 619 -19.06 -11.03 0.39
CA PHE A 619 -17.94 -11.28 1.32
C PHE A 619 -17.15 -12.55 0.97
N LYS A 620 -17.82 -13.60 0.47
CA LYS A 620 -17.15 -14.82 0.00
C LYS A 620 -16.23 -14.51 -1.18
N VAL A 621 -16.73 -13.84 -2.21
CA VAL A 621 -15.95 -13.46 -3.39
C VAL A 621 -14.84 -12.47 -3.03
N ALA A 622 -15.12 -11.46 -2.19
CA ALA A 622 -14.11 -10.49 -1.75
C ALA A 622 -12.94 -11.14 -0.99
N ARG A 623 -13.21 -12.17 -0.18
CA ARG A 623 -12.17 -12.90 0.56
C ARG A 623 -11.37 -13.86 -0.31
N LEU A 624 -11.95 -14.39 -1.39
CA LEU A 624 -11.25 -15.26 -2.32
C LEU A 624 -10.45 -14.47 -3.36
N LEU A 625 -10.95 -13.31 -3.78
CA LEU A 625 -10.31 -12.44 -4.78
C LEU A 625 -9.67 -11.20 -4.11
N GLN A 626 -8.77 -11.42 -3.16
CA GLN A 626 -8.06 -10.34 -2.47
C GLN A 626 -6.99 -9.68 -3.37
N PRO A 627 -6.68 -8.38 -3.17
CA PRO A 627 -7.35 -7.45 -2.27
C PRO A 627 -8.72 -6.99 -2.81
N SER A 628 -9.64 -6.60 -1.91
CA SER A 628 -10.99 -6.17 -2.28
C SER A 628 -11.48 -4.97 -1.45
N VAL A 629 -12.17 -4.04 -2.11
CA VAL A 629 -12.80 -2.85 -1.51
C VAL A 629 -14.30 -2.93 -1.70
N ILE A 630 -15.04 -2.86 -0.59
CA ILE A 630 -16.50 -2.80 -0.59
C ILE A 630 -16.92 -1.36 -0.31
N TRP A 631 -17.44 -0.69 -1.33
CA TRP A 631 -17.91 0.68 -1.26
C TRP A 631 -19.40 0.74 -0.93
N ILE A 632 -19.77 1.63 0.00
CA ILE A 632 -21.16 1.97 0.33
C ILE A 632 -21.34 3.48 0.15
N GLY A 633 -21.81 3.87 -1.02
CA GLY A 633 -22.23 5.23 -1.34
C GLY A 633 -23.47 5.64 -0.56
N ASN A 634 -23.58 6.93 -0.22
CA ASN A 634 -24.70 7.50 0.54
C ASN A 634 -25.04 6.68 1.80
N THR A 635 -24.01 6.30 2.56
CA THR A 635 -24.16 5.31 3.64
C THR A 635 -25.14 5.75 4.73
N GLU A 636 -25.43 7.05 4.84
CA GLU A 636 -26.49 7.55 5.71
C GLU A 636 -27.84 6.89 5.45
N LYS A 637 -28.12 6.50 4.20
CA LYS A 637 -29.34 5.78 3.79
C LYS A 637 -29.43 4.42 4.49
N THR A 638 -28.33 3.65 4.48
CA THR A 638 -28.24 2.35 5.16
C THR A 638 -28.42 2.47 6.67
N PHE A 639 -28.01 3.61 7.24
CA PHE A 639 -28.04 3.86 8.67
C PHE A 639 -29.12 4.86 9.12
N TYR A 640 -30.13 5.18 8.30
CA TYR A 640 -31.10 6.24 8.62
C TYR A 640 -31.68 6.16 10.03
N LYS A 641 -31.89 7.30 10.68
CA LYS A 641 -32.71 7.37 11.91
C LYS A 641 -34.16 7.01 11.58
N LYS A 642 -34.76 7.79 10.66
CA LYS A 642 -36.10 7.58 10.11
C LYS A 642 -35.99 7.59 8.59
N VAL A 643 -36.57 6.60 7.92
CA VAL A 643 -36.53 6.52 6.46
C VAL A 643 -37.50 7.56 5.89
N PRO A 644 -37.05 8.48 5.00
CA PRO A 644 -37.92 9.40 4.28
C PRO A 644 -39.04 8.65 3.56
N LYS A 645 -40.21 9.26 3.38
CA LYS A 645 -41.38 8.56 2.80
C LYS A 645 -41.12 8.16 1.35
N GLU A 646 -40.40 9.02 0.64
CA GLU A 646 -40.03 8.93 -0.77
C GLU A 646 -39.07 7.77 -1.03
N GLU A 647 -38.22 7.43 -0.05
CA GLU A 647 -37.19 6.39 -0.17
C GLU A 647 -37.60 5.03 0.40
N ARG A 648 -38.85 4.88 0.86
CA ARG A 648 -39.33 3.62 1.46
C ARG A 648 -39.32 2.44 0.49
N THR A 649 -39.60 2.70 -0.79
CA THR A 649 -39.61 1.69 -1.86
C THR A 649 -38.22 1.06 -2.07
N MET A 650 -37.15 1.79 -1.78
CA MET A 650 -35.77 1.32 -1.94
C MET A 650 -35.33 0.33 -0.85
N ASP A 651 -36.04 0.28 0.29
CA ASP A 651 -35.64 -0.44 1.52
C ASP A 651 -34.15 -0.31 1.87
N PRO A 652 -33.64 0.92 2.10
CA PRO A 652 -32.20 1.18 2.20
C PRO A 652 -31.53 0.52 3.42
N LYS A 653 -32.30 0.15 4.44
CA LYS A 653 -31.80 -0.43 5.70
C LYS A 653 -31.60 -1.95 5.64
N ARG A 654 -32.07 -2.63 4.59
CA ARG A 654 -32.20 -4.11 4.55
C ARG A 654 -30.89 -4.87 4.82
N ILE A 655 -29.76 -4.35 4.32
CA ILE A 655 -28.44 -4.98 4.47
C ILE A 655 -27.73 -4.65 5.79
N LYS A 656 -28.21 -3.68 6.58
CA LYS A 656 -27.49 -3.14 7.76
C LYS A 656 -27.07 -4.24 8.74
N LYS A 657 -27.99 -5.15 9.08
CA LYS A 657 -27.74 -6.20 10.08
C LYS A 657 -26.71 -7.22 9.58
N ASP A 658 -26.86 -7.68 8.34
CA ASP A 658 -25.97 -8.67 7.75
C ASP A 658 -24.58 -8.11 7.47
N LEU A 659 -24.48 -6.86 7.00
CA LEU A 659 -23.20 -6.16 6.85
C LEU A 659 -22.44 -6.04 8.17
N MET A 660 -23.11 -5.63 9.25
CA MET A 660 -22.49 -5.54 10.57
C MET A 660 -22.04 -6.91 11.10
N ARG A 661 -22.74 -8.00 10.75
CA ARG A 661 -22.36 -9.36 11.12
C ARG A 661 -21.14 -9.82 10.31
N ALA A 662 -21.19 -9.67 8.99
CA ALA A 662 -20.12 -10.09 8.07
C ALA A 662 -18.81 -9.33 8.32
N THR A 663 -18.87 -8.02 8.58
CA THR A 663 -17.68 -7.20 8.87
C THR A 663 -16.93 -7.69 10.11
N LYS A 664 -17.64 -8.14 11.16
CA LYS A 664 -17.01 -8.68 12.37
C LYS A 664 -16.31 -10.02 12.17
N GLN A 665 -16.61 -10.72 11.06
CA GLN A 665 -16.01 -12.01 10.75
C GLN A 665 -14.70 -11.89 9.98
N LEU A 666 -14.40 -10.71 9.43
CA LEU A 666 -13.12 -10.45 8.78
C LEU A 666 -11.99 -10.62 9.79
N SER A 667 -11.11 -11.57 9.49
CA SER A 667 -9.92 -11.89 10.27
C SER A 667 -8.76 -10.96 9.87
N PRO A 668 -7.71 -10.83 10.70
CA PRO A 668 -6.51 -10.06 10.35
C PRO A 668 -5.74 -10.56 9.12
N GLY A 669 -6.13 -11.70 8.53
CA GLY A 669 -5.54 -12.20 7.27
C GLY A 669 -6.38 -11.87 6.03
N ASP A 670 -7.63 -11.40 6.19
CA ASP A 670 -8.52 -11.11 5.07
C ASP A 670 -8.33 -9.65 4.60
N ARG A 671 -7.65 -9.42 3.46
CA ARG A 671 -7.44 -8.09 2.85
C ARG A 671 -8.70 -7.56 2.16
N VAL A 672 -9.73 -7.31 2.96
CA VAL A 672 -11.02 -6.73 2.55
C VAL A 672 -11.31 -5.51 3.39
N MET A 673 -11.60 -4.39 2.74
CA MET A 673 -11.92 -3.14 3.43
C MET A 673 -13.22 -2.52 2.96
N LEU A 674 -14.00 -2.06 3.93
CA LEU A 674 -15.24 -1.35 3.67
C LEU A 674 -14.97 0.15 3.66
N ILE A 675 -15.40 0.86 2.61
CA ILE A 675 -15.30 2.32 2.54
C ILE A 675 -16.69 2.90 2.33
N GLY A 676 -17.17 3.65 3.32
CA GLY A 676 -18.41 4.40 3.25
C GLY A 676 -18.16 5.83 2.78
N THR A 677 -19.07 6.38 2.00
CA THR A 677 -19.07 7.82 1.67
C THR A 677 -20.42 8.43 2.04
N THR A 678 -20.42 9.60 2.67
CA THR A 678 -21.65 10.29 3.08
C THR A 678 -21.52 11.80 2.94
N GLU A 679 -22.63 12.42 2.55
CA GLU A 679 -22.80 13.87 2.45
C GLU A 679 -23.64 14.42 3.59
N ARG A 680 -24.64 13.64 4.04
CA ARG A 680 -25.60 14.06 5.06
C ARG A 680 -25.60 13.10 6.25
N PRO A 681 -24.48 12.99 6.99
CA PRO A 681 -24.36 12.02 8.07
C PRO A 681 -25.34 12.29 9.25
N GLN A 682 -25.91 13.50 9.34
CA GLN A 682 -26.95 13.88 10.31
C GLN A 682 -28.24 13.05 10.20
N LEU A 683 -28.55 12.53 9.01
CA LEU A 683 -29.71 11.67 8.76
C LEU A 683 -29.51 10.25 9.31
N ALA A 684 -28.24 9.84 9.51
CA ALA A 684 -27.87 8.53 10.01
C ALA A 684 -27.93 8.43 11.54
N GLU A 685 -28.22 7.22 12.04
CA GLU A 685 -28.11 6.86 13.43
C GLU A 685 -26.62 6.79 13.84
N MET A 686 -26.14 7.83 14.53
CA MET A 686 -24.74 8.00 14.95
C MET A 686 -24.15 6.75 15.62
N LYS A 687 -24.88 6.13 16.56
CA LYS A 687 -24.41 4.94 17.29
C LYS A 687 -24.16 3.74 16.37
N GLY A 688 -25.07 3.51 15.41
CA GLY A 688 -24.92 2.43 14.43
C GLY A 688 -23.77 2.70 13.48
N LEU A 689 -23.67 3.94 12.98
CA LEU A 689 -22.65 4.35 12.02
C LEU A 689 -21.24 4.29 12.61
N CYS A 690 -21.01 4.90 13.79
CA CYS A 690 -19.70 4.90 14.46
C CYS A 690 -19.30 3.53 15.03
N ARG A 691 -20.24 2.60 15.17
CA ARG A 691 -19.93 1.21 15.55
C ARG A 691 -19.50 0.38 14.34
N PHE A 692 -19.98 0.73 13.16
CA PHE A 692 -19.68 0.02 11.93
C PHE A 692 -18.40 0.51 11.28
N TYR A 693 -18.21 1.83 11.21
CA TYR A 693 -17.01 2.47 10.69
C TYR A 693 -16.01 2.73 11.81
N GLU A 694 -14.87 2.05 11.75
CA GLU A 694 -13.81 2.12 12.77
C GLU A 694 -13.01 3.43 12.66
N ARG A 695 -12.76 3.90 11.44
CA ARG A 695 -12.08 5.18 11.15
C ARG A 695 -13.04 6.13 10.43
N ILE A 696 -13.14 7.37 10.90
CA ILE A 696 -14.01 8.40 10.32
C ILE A 696 -13.14 9.59 9.91
N LEU A 697 -13.03 9.82 8.60
CA LEU A 697 -12.27 10.92 8.02
C LEU A 697 -13.23 12.04 7.60
N PHE A 698 -13.07 13.19 8.22
CA PHE A 698 -13.83 14.39 7.88
C PHE A 698 -13.10 15.21 6.82
N ILE A 699 -13.75 15.43 5.69
CA ILE A 699 -13.23 16.15 4.54
C ILE A 699 -13.89 17.54 4.53
N PRO A 700 -13.17 18.60 4.97
CA PRO A 700 -13.69 19.95 4.93
C PRO A 700 -13.66 20.52 3.52
N ARG A 701 -14.23 21.73 3.38
CA ARG A 701 -14.04 22.55 2.17
C ARG A 701 -12.56 22.87 2.00
N PRO A 702 -12.07 22.96 0.75
CA PRO A 702 -10.67 23.29 0.49
C PRO A 702 -10.36 24.68 1.07
N ASP A 703 -9.25 24.77 1.80
CA ASP A 703 -8.72 26.03 2.29
C ASP A 703 -8.09 26.85 1.16
N TYR A 704 -7.68 28.08 1.45
CA TYR A 704 -7.10 28.97 0.44
C TYR A 704 -5.88 28.34 -0.27
N ALA A 705 -4.98 27.70 0.49
CA ALA A 705 -3.80 27.05 -0.06
C ALA A 705 -4.18 25.89 -0.99
N SER A 706 -5.08 25.00 -0.55
CA SER A 706 -5.57 23.92 -1.41
C SER A 706 -6.30 24.45 -2.65
N ARG A 707 -7.12 25.50 -2.55
CA ARG A 707 -7.80 26.10 -3.71
C ARG A 707 -6.81 26.68 -4.71
N TYR A 708 -5.76 27.35 -4.23
CA TYR A 708 -4.70 27.86 -5.10
C TYR A 708 -4.04 26.73 -5.90
N VAL A 709 -3.66 25.63 -5.22
CA VAL A 709 -3.05 24.47 -5.89
C VAL A 709 -4.04 23.78 -6.83
N LEU A 710 -5.31 23.66 -6.44
CA LEU A 710 -6.38 23.10 -7.27
C LEU A 710 -6.55 23.86 -8.58
N TRP A 711 -6.72 25.18 -8.54
CA TRP A 711 -6.81 26.02 -9.75
C TRP A 711 -5.59 25.85 -10.63
N LYS A 712 -4.40 25.94 -10.03
CA LYS A 712 -3.13 25.79 -10.73
C LYS A 712 -3.06 24.47 -11.50
N ARG A 713 -3.22 23.35 -10.79
CA ARG A 713 -3.06 22.00 -11.32
C ARG A 713 -4.18 21.61 -12.28
N MET A 714 -5.42 21.98 -12.00
CA MET A 714 -6.57 21.63 -12.85
C MET A 714 -6.58 22.40 -14.17
N ILE A 715 -6.04 23.63 -14.20
CA ILE A 715 -5.82 24.39 -15.44
C ILE A 715 -4.69 23.75 -16.24
N GLU A 716 -3.55 23.47 -15.59
CA GLU A 716 -2.41 22.78 -16.22
C GLU A 716 -2.81 21.41 -16.79
N SER A 717 -3.70 20.66 -16.10
CA SER A 717 -4.12 19.32 -16.51
C SER A 717 -5.07 19.28 -17.71
N GLN A 718 -5.70 20.40 -18.10
CA GLN A 718 -6.48 20.45 -19.35
C GLN A 718 -5.58 20.24 -20.59
N GLY A 719 -4.27 20.40 -20.43
CA GLY A 719 -3.29 20.21 -21.49
C GLY A 719 -3.41 21.26 -22.60
N ARG A 720 -2.93 20.91 -23.80
CA ARG A 720 -3.09 21.71 -25.04
C ARG A 720 -2.43 23.10 -25.02
N GLY A 721 -1.27 23.21 -24.38
CA GLY A 721 -0.48 24.45 -24.40
C GLY A 721 -0.97 25.54 -23.45
N VAL A 722 -1.95 25.25 -22.59
CA VAL A 722 -2.36 26.16 -21.51
C VAL A 722 -1.20 26.28 -20.52
N GLN A 723 -0.55 27.45 -20.51
CA GLN A 723 0.45 27.80 -19.52
C GLN A 723 -0.12 28.90 -18.62
N LEU A 724 0.24 28.83 -17.34
CA LEU A 724 -0.07 29.89 -16.39
C LEU A 724 0.77 31.11 -16.73
N THR A 725 0.20 32.05 -17.48
CA THR A 725 0.79 33.37 -17.68
C THR A 725 0.58 34.24 -16.45
N SER A 726 1.44 35.24 -16.28
CA SER A 726 1.32 36.27 -15.23
C SER A 726 -0.01 37.05 -15.28
N SER A 727 -0.73 36.99 -16.40
CA SER A 727 -2.07 37.55 -16.56
C SER A 727 -3.15 36.86 -15.72
N LEU A 728 -2.92 35.59 -15.35
CA LEU A 728 -3.88 34.81 -14.59
C LEU A 728 -3.52 34.86 -13.11
N ASP A 729 -4.20 35.74 -12.37
CA ASP A 729 -4.06 35.78 -10.92
C ASP A 729 -4.82 34.63 -10.25
N VAL A 730 -4.10 33.52 -10.04
CA VAL A 730 -4.60 32.33 -9.34
C VAL A 730 -4.90 32.61 -7.87
N SER A 731 -4.20 33.57 -7.25
CA SER A 731 -4.45 33.98 -5.86
C SER A 731 -5.81 34.66 -5.73
N ALA A 732 -6.14 35.55 -6.67
CA ALA A 732 -7.47 36.15 -6.74
C ALA A 732 -8.57 35.09 -6.93
N LEU A 733 -8.37 34.12 -7.85
CA LEU A 733 -9.31 33.01 -8.04
C LEU A 733 -9.49 32.18 -6.77
N ALA A 734 -8.41 31.85 -6.07
CA ALA A 734 -8.47 31.10 -4.82
C ALA A 734 -9.21 31.86 -3.70
N ARG A 735 -9.14 33.19 -3.69
CA ARG A 735 -9.87 34.04 -2.74
C ARG A 735 -11.36 34.12 -3.08
N VAL A 736 -11.72 34.34 -4.36
CA VAL A 736 -13.12 34.44 -4.81
C VAL A 736 -13.84 33.08 -4.76
N SER A 737 -13.12 31.98 -4.93
CA SER A 737 -13.68 30.62 -4.87
C SER A 737 -13.87 30.07 -3.44
N ASP A 738 -13.92 30.92 -2.40
CA ASP A 738 -14.30 30.45 -1.08
C ASP A 738 -15.77 29.96 -1.07
N GLY A 739 -16.02 28.84 -0.41
CA GLY A 739 -17.32 28.14 -0.46
C GLY A 739 -17.41 27.06 -1.54
N TYR A 740 -16.56 27.12 -2.57
CA TYR A 740 -16.64 26.19 -3.70
C TYR A 740 -15.82 24.91 -3.48
N THR A 741 -16.28 23.83 -4.11
CA THR A 741 -15.68 22.49 -4.03
C THR A 741 -14.74 22.27 -5.21
N PRO A 742 -13.82 21.27 -5.14
CA PRO A 742 -13.00 20.89 -6.29
C PRO A 742 -13.82 20.60 -7.56
N SER A 743 -15.00 19.99 -7.40
CA SER A 743 -15.92 19.75 -8.52
C SER A 743 -16.42 21.05 -9.15
N HIS A 744 -16.77 22.07 -8.36
CA HIS A 744 -17.21 23.37 -8.87
C HIS A 744 -16.08 24.10 -9.59
N ILE A 745 -14.86 24.06 -9.05
CA ILE A 745 -13.67 24.62 -9.68
C ILE A 745 -13.44 23.96 -11.04
N LEU A 746 -13.45 22.63 -11.10
CA LEU A 746 -13.29 21.89 -12.35
C LEU A 746 -14.38 22.24 -13.37
N GLN A 747 -15.64 22.34 -12.95
CA GLN A 747 -16.76 22.70 -13.82
C GLN A 747 -16.62 24.12 -14.38
N SER A 748 -16.17 25.07 -13.55
CA SER A 748 -15.87 26.44 -14.01
C SER A 748 -14.73 26.44 -15.03
N ILE A 749 -13.66 25.70 -14.77
CA ILE A 749 -12.53 25.56 -15.70
C ILE A 749 -12.99 25.00 -17.04
N GLN A 750 -13.75 23.90 -17.04
CA GLN A 750 -14.27 23.27 -18.25
C GLN A 750 -15.22 24.19 -19.03
N SER A 751 -15.99 25.03 -18.32
CA SER A 751 -16.91 26.00 -18.93
C SER A 751 -16.17 27.13 -19.62
N VAL A 752 -15.04 27.58 -19.07
CA VAL A 752 -14.20 28.65 -19.66
C VAL A 752 -13.30 28.10 -20.76
N LEU A 753 -12.58 27.01 -20.50
CA LEU A 753 -11.59 26.40 -21.40
C LEU A 753 -12.24 25.50 -22.45
N THR A 754 -13.24 26.04 -23.14
CA THR A 754 -13.80 25.42 -24.34
C THR A 754 -12.76 25.35 -25.46
N GLU A 755 -12.97 24.46 -26.43
CA GLU A 755 -12.07 24.34 -27.58
C GLU A 755 -11.83 25.67 -28.30
N ARG A 756 -12.90 26.46 -28.45
CA ARG A 756 -12.81 27.81 -29.03
C ARG A 756 -11.92 28.73 -28.19
N ARG A 757 -12.05 28.71 -26.85
CA ARG A 757 -11.26 29.59 -25.98
C ARG A 757 -9.79 29.22 -26.01
N LEU A 758 -9.47 27.92 -26.02
CA LEU A 758 -8.10 27.42 -26.12
C LEU A 758 -7.37 27.96 -27.36
N LEU A 759 -8.05 28.03 -28.51
CA LEU A 759 -7.48 28.60 -29.74
C LEU A 759 -7.18 30.10 -29.64
N GLN A 760 -7.93 30.82 -28.82
CA GLN A 760 -7.77 32.27 -28.65
C GLN A 760 -6.65 32.64 -27.67
N LEU A 761 -6.12 31.68 -26.90
CA LEU A 761 -5.12 31.95 -25.86
C LEU A 761 -3.85 32.60 -26.40
N ILE A 762 -3.49 32.32 -27.65
CA ILE A 762 -2.32 32.91 -28.31
C ILE A 762 -2.47 34.44 -28.42
N LYS A 763 -3.68 34.93 -28.69
CA LYS A 763 -3.96 36.36 -28.88
C LYS A 763 -4.46 37.04 -27.62
N LYS A 764 -5.24 36.33 -26.82
CA LYS A 764 -5.89 36.84 -25.61
C LYS A 764 -5.61 35.89 -24.46
N PRO A 765 -4.64 36.23 -23.58
CA PRO A 765 -4.26 35.36 -22.48
C PRO A 765 -5.43 35.18 -21.49
N LEU A 766 -5.33 34.16 -20.65
CA LEU A 766 -6.34 33.88 -19.63
C LEU A 766 -6.33 34.94 -18.53
N VAL A 767 -7.52 35.36 -18.11
CA VAL A 767 -7.73 36.32 -17.04
C VAL A 767 -8.70 35.72 -16.00
N ALA A 768 -8.48 36.03 -14.72
CA ALA A 768 -9.26 35.50 -13.61
C ALA A 768 -10.77 35.81 -13.70
N SER A 769 -11.14 36.97 -14.24
CA SER A 769 -12.54 37.41 -14.35
C SER A 769 -13.42 36.49 -15.20
N GLU A 770 -12.84 35.75 -16.15
CA GLU A 770 -13.57 34.82 -17.02
C GLU A 770 -14.21 33.66 -16.23
N PHE A 771 -13.58 33.23 -15.14
CA PHE A 771 -14.06 32.12 -14.32
C PHE A 771 -15.14 32.53 -13.33
N VAL A 772 -15.13 33.79 -12.89
CA VAL A 772 -16.03 34.30 -11.83
C VAL A 772 -17.49 34.18 -12.23
N GLY A 773 -17.82 34.53 -13.48
CA GLY A 773 -19.20 34.44 -13.98
C GLY A 773 -19.73 33.01 -14.02
N HIS A 774 -18.87 32.01 -14.28
CA HIS A 774 -19.26 30.60 -14.24
C HIS A 774 -19.36 30.07 -12.81
N LEU A 775 -18.45 30.48 -11.90
CA LEU A 775 -18.54 30.11 -10.49
C LEU A 775 -19.82 30.63 -9.85
N ALA A 776 -20.21 31.87 -10.14
CA ALA A 776 -21.40 32.50 -9.56
C ALA A 776 -22.73 31.79 -9.93
N ARG A 777 -22.74 30.93 -10.97
CA ARG A 777 -23.90 30.11 -11.35
C ARG A 777 -24.00 28.79 -10.59
N LEU A 778 -22.93 28.40 -9.88
CA LEU A 778 -22.87 27.16 -9.11
C LEU A 778 -23.20 27.47 -7.65
N ASP A 779 -23.97 26.59 -7.01
CA ASP A 779 -24.28 26.72 -5.60
C ASP A 779 -23.04 26.42 -4.74
N PRO A 780 -22.55 27.38 -3.94
CA PRO A 780 -21.45 27.10 -3.01
C PRO A 780 -21.95 26.24 -1.85
N VAL A 781 -21.01 25.61 -1.14
CA VAL A 781 -21.32 24.96 0.14
C VAL A 781 -21.56 26.07 1.16
N TYR A 782 -22.82 26.23 1.57
CA TYR A 782 -23.23 27.25 2.53
C TYR A 782 -22.65 26.99 3.92
N ARG A 783 -22.47 28.08 4.67
CA ARG A 783 -21.89 28.04 6.02
C ARG A 783 -22.69 27.13 6.98
N GLU A 784 -24.00 27.12 6.85
CA GLU A 784 -24.91 26.30 7.67
C GLU A 784 -24.67 24.80 7.46
N GLU A 785 -24.45 24.36 6.21
CA GLU A 785 -24.13 22.98 5.88
C GLU A 785 -22.78 22.57 6.50
N GLU A 786 -21.78 23.46 6.39
CA GLU A 786 -20.46 23.24 6.97
C GLU A 786 -20.51 23.15 8.50
N GLU A 787 -21.22 24.06 9.16
CA GLU A 787 -21.38 24.06 10.62
C GLU A 787 -22.13 22.80 11.09
N SER A 788 -23.17 22.39 10.38
CA SER A 788 -23.89 21.14 10.65
C SER A 788 -22.99 19.90 10.57
N LEU A 789 -22.14 19.84 9.54
CA LEU A 789 -21.18 18.76 9.36
C LEU A 789 -20.10 18.74 10.44
N LYS A 790 -19.56 19.91 10.82
CA LYS A 790 -18.60 20.05 11.92
C LYS A 790 -19.23 19.61 13.25
N GLU A 791 -20.41 20.12 13.56
CA GLU A 791 -21.13 19.78 14.78
C GLU A 791 -21.40 18.26 14.87
N TRP A 792 -21.76 17.63 13.74
CA TRP A 792 -21.89 16.18 13.65
C TRP A 792 -20.56 15.46 13.91
N PHE A 793 -19.46 15.91 13.30
CA PHE A 793 -18.15 15.29 13.46
C PHE A 793 -17.67 15.34 14.93
N PHE A 794 -17.89 16.46 15.61
CA PHE A 794 -17.56 16.59 17.04
C PHE A 794 -18.47 15.76 17.97
N LYS A 795 -19.64 15.33 17.50
CA LYS A 795 -20.51 14.40 18.24
C LYS A 795 -20.10 12.93 18.11
N THR A 796 -19.14 12.59 17.24
CA THR A 796 -18.59 11.22 17.13
C THR A 796 -17.85 10.81 18.41
N PRO A 797 -17.63 9.51 18.69
CA PRO A 797 -16.93 9.08 19.91
C PRO A 797 -15.54 9.68 20.06
N LEU A 798 -14.77 9.79 18.97
CA LEU A 798 -13.44 10.39 18.98
C LEU A 798 -13.53 11.91 19.13
N GLY A 799 -14.41 12.57 18.35
CA GLY A 799 -14.65 14.01 18.44
C GLY A 799 -15.11 14.47 19.83
N LYS A 800 -15.98 13.71 20.50
CA LYS A 800 -16.42 14.00 21.87
C LYS A 800 -15.29 13.92 22.88
N LYS A 801 -14.41 12.93 22.74
CA LYS A 801 -13.23 12.81 23.60
C LYS A 801 -12.28 13.98 23.38
N ASN A 802 -12.08 14.38 22.13
CA ASN A 802 -11.24 15.53 21.79
C ASN A 802 -11.82 16.83 22.35
N MET A 803 -13.09 17.13 22.10
CA MET A 803 -13.76 18.33 22.63
C MET A 803 -13.72 18.41 24.16
N LYS A 804 -13.94 17.27 24.84
CA LYS A 804 -13.82 17.21 26.30
C LYS A 804 -12.39 17.52 26.74
N PHE A 805 -11.41 16.91 26.09
CA PHE A 805 -9.99 17.14 26.39
C PHE A 805 -9.57 18.60 26.17
N THR A 806 -9.96 19.22 25.07
CA THR A 806 -9.67 20.64 24.81
C THR A 806 -10.31 21.54 25.87
N LYS A 807 -11.55 21.26 26.27
CA LYS A 807 -12.23 22.00 27.34
C LYS A 807 -11.49 21.86 28.68
N ASP A 808 -11.13 20.63 29.06
CA ASP A 808 -10.40 20.35 30.30
C ASP A 808 -9.02 21.06 30.32
N GLN A 809 -8.36 21.18 29.18
CA GLN A 809 -7.09 21.94 29.05
C GLN A 809 -7.28 23.45 29.24
N LEU A 810 -8.31 24.03 28.63
CA LEU A 810 -8.62 25.46 28.78
C LEU A 810 -8.93 25.80 30.24
N GLU A 811 -9.75 24.99 30.91
CA GLU A 811 -10.07 25.17 32.34
C GLU A 811 -8.81 25.07 33.22
N ALA A 812 -7.89 24.15 32.89
CA ALA A 812 -6.63 24.00 33.61
C ALA A 812 -5.67 25.19 33.40
N GLU A 813 -5.60 25.76 32.20
CA GLU A 813 -4.82 26.97 31.93
C GLU A 813 -5.39 28.21 32.63
N GLU A 814 -6.72 28.40 32.60
CA GLU A 814 -7.37 29.47 33.34
C GLU A 814 -7.13 29.34 34.86
N ALA A 815 -7.19 28.12 35.40
CA ALA A 815 -6.87 27.84 36.79
C ALA A 815 -5.40 28.14 37.14
N ARG A 816 -4.46 27.92 36.20
CA ARG A 816 -3.05 28.29 36.36
C ARG A 816 -2.85 29.81 36.34
N LEU A 817 -3.43 30.50 35.37
CA LEU A 817 -3.34 31.96 35.22
C LEU A 817 -3.98 32.68 36.42
N THR A 818 -5.09 32.18 36.95
CA THR A 818 -5.69 32.73 38.17
C THR A 818 -4.83 32.49 39.41
N LYS A 819 -4.17 31.33 39.54
CA LYS A 819 -3.18 31.08 40.60
C LYS A 819 -1.96 31.99 40.49
N GLU A 820 -1.45 32.23 39.28
CA GLU A 820 -0.33 33.15 39.07
C GLU A 820 -0.70 34.60 39.37
N LYS A 821 -1.91 35.04 38.96
CA LYS A 821 -2.43 36.37 39.33
C LYS A 821 -2.59 36.52 40.83
N LYS A 822 -3.02 35.46 41.54
CA LYS A 822 -3.09 35.45 43.01
C LYS A 822 -1.74 35.37 43.71
N LYS A 823 -0.68 34.88 43.05
CA LYS A 823 0.70 34.91 43.57
C LYS A 823 1.41 36.24 43.31
N LYS A 824 0.97 37.00 42.30
CA LYS A 824 1.49 38.33 41.96
C LYS A 824 0.80 39.47 42.71
N LYS A 825 -0.40 39.23 43.25
CA LYS A 825 -1.04 40.06 44.27
C LYS A 825 -0.58 39.58 45.64
#